data_AF-A0A1U7IH16-F1
#
_entry.id   AF-A0A1U7IH16-F1
#
_cell.length_a   1.000
_cell.length_b   1.000
_cell.length_c   1.000
_cell.angle_alpha   90.00
_cell.angle_beta   90.00
_cell.angle_gamma   90.00
#
_symmetry.space_group_name_H-M   'P 1'
#
loop_
_entity.id
_entity.type
_entity.pdbx_description
1 polymer ?
#
loop_
_entity_poly.entity_id
_entity_poly.type
_entity_poly.pdbx_seq_one_letter_code
_entity_poly.pdbx_strand_id
1 'polypeptide(L)'
;MITAVLTPSISYSQTTLADIQGHWAQPCIEQLVQKQIITKSEDDNFNPDSQVNRAEFANIISKAFPEKPKIRNTIRFADIPSNYWAVNGIRQAYQTGFISAYVGEIFNPLKKMTREQVLLSLVNGLKYSPTQPVEKTLKDLFDDAQEIPRNSRKAIAAATEKQLIVNYPNVRQLKPNQPVTRAELASFLCQALGNSQAIPEEYIARINSSSTPTNPSRNQIPQPTPTNEEKPTTPAPNSTNNSRTLIPGNNASPAAVSIGQSTSQNNPKINPEISTTPATLVPIIRKPTPQTTERKTEIRGVWLTNIDSDVLFYKDKLSDAINRLKSLNFNTVYPTVWNWGYTLYPSKVAAPIVGSPLRLVTPTDENLDPNLGTDRDILQEVITQGHKQGMAVIPWFEFGFMAPAESQIAKLYPDWILKRRDGSQIWNEGRHQRIWMNPLHPEVQQFIEDLVLEIITNYDVDGIQFDDHFGFPSQFGYDEFTVKLYQQEHAGQAPPDDFLDSEWIAWRANKITQYMQRIYLAIKKRKPQIVISVSPNPQEFSYKYYLTDWQTWREQGLIEELILQVYRNDLNRFIAEIERPEVEAARQSIPVAIGIITGVKPQPVPIAQVTEQVEVARNWGFSGVSFFFYESLWNLTKEPPALRQSVLENIFRSRMPRPNIFVGWEPPR
;
A
#
# COMPACT_ATOMS: atom_id res chain seq x y z
N MET A 1 -3.27 70.19 47.06
CA MET A 1 -3.62 68.76 46.93
C MET A 1 -2.89 68.22 45.72
N ILE A 2 -2.02 67.23 45.90
CA ILE A 2 -1.42 66.44 44.81
C ILE A 2 -2.10 65.08 44.90
N THR A 3 -2.92 64.75 43.90
CA THR A 3 -3.61 63.47 43.80
C THR A 3 -2.69 62.46 43.13
N ALA A 4 -2.28 61.44 43.89
CA ALA A 4 -1.49 60.31 43.40
C ALA A 4 -2.34 59.44 42.46
N VAL A 5 -1.83 59.17 41.27
CA VAL A 5 -2.41 58.22 40.31
C VAL A 5 -1.90 56.83 40.68
N LEU A 6 -2.79 56.00 41.23
CA LEU A 6 -2.56 54.57 41.43
C LEU A 6 -2.69 53.85 40.09
N THR A 7 -1.62 53.23 39.62
CA THR A 7 -1.65 52.28 38.50
C THR A 7 -2.08 50.90 39.02
N PRO A 8 -3.10 50.26 38.42
CA PRO A 8 -3.49 48.91 38.82
C PRO A 8 -2.41 47.92 38.38
N SER A 9 -1.88 47.16 39.34
CA SER A 9 -1.01 46.02 39.07
C SER A 9 -1.87 44.86 38.56
N ILE A 10 -1.65 44.43 37.32
CA ILE A 10 -2.27 43.22 36.78
C ILE A 10 -1.65 42.02 37.52
N SER A 11 -2.39 41.41 38.43
CA SER A 11 -2.02 40.11 39.00
C SER A 11 -2.30 39.02 37.96
N TYR A 12 -1.24 38.43 37.40
CA TYR A 12 -1.36 37.21 36.62
C TYR A 12 -1.71 36.06 37.57
N SER A 13 -2.94 35.56 37.50
CA SER A 13 -3.30 34.31 38.20
C SER A 13 -2.49 33.18 37.58
N GLN A 14 -1.51 32.64 38.32
CA GLN A 14 -0.84 31.40 37.93
C GLN A 14 -1.89 30.30 37.89
N THR A 15 -2.12 29.72 36.70
CA THR A 15 -2.99 28.55 36.55
C THR A 15 -2.30 27.38 37.23
N THR A 16 -2.59 27.17 38.51
CA THR A 16 -2.05 26.05 39.28
C THR A 16 -2.88 24.82 38.99
N LEU A 17 -2.26 23.80 38.40
CA LEU A 17 -2.86 22.52 38.04
C LEU A 17 -2.37 21.49 39.06
N ALA A 18 -3.29 20.95 39.87
CA ALA A 18 -2.93 20.12 41.03
C ALA A 18 -2.26 18.79 40.62
N ASP A 19 -2.68 18.20 39.50
CA ASP A 19 -2.27 16.88 39.02
C ASP A 19 -0.91 16.86 38.32
N ILE A 20 -0.29 18.02 38.10
CA ILE A 20 1.05 18.13 37.49
C ILE A 20 2.10 18.71 38.45
N GLN A 21 1.76 18.92 39.73
CA GLN A 21 2.71 19.46 40.70
C GLN A 21 3.93 18.52 40.84
N GLY A 22 5.13 19.04 40.55
CA GLY A 22 6.35 18.26 40.55
C GLY A 22 6.54 17.37 39.32
N HIS A 23 5.65 17.44 38.33
CA HIS A 23 5.78 16.70 37.07
C HIS A 23 6.87 17.32 36.19
N TRP A 24 7.68 16.49 35.53
CA TRP A 24 8.84 16.94 34.72
C TRP A 24 8.46 17.91 33.58
N ALA A 25 7.25 17.79 33.05
CA ALA A 25 6.71 18.64 31.99
C ALA A 25 5.91 19.85 32.51
N GLN A 26 5.79 20.06 33.83
CA GLN A 26 4.93 21.08 34.43
C GLN A 26 5.12 22.49 33.82
N PRO A 27 6.35 23.03 33.71
CA PRO A 27 6.53 24.39 33.18
C PRO A 27 6.07 24.54 31.74
N CYS A 28 6.22 23.48 30.92
CA CYS A 28 5.74 23.47 29.55
C CYS A 28 4.22 23.38 29.48
N ILE A 29 3.61 22.50 30.28
CA ILE A 29 2.17 22.32 30.35
C ILE A 29 1.48 23.63 30.74
N GLU A 30 1.91 24.28 31.82
CA GLU A 30 1.34 25.54 32.30
C GLU A 30 1.37 26.63 31.21
N GLN A 31 2.48 26.73 30.47
CA GLN A 31 2.60 27.71 29.38
C GLN A 31 1.67 27.42 28.21
N LEU A 32 1.53 26.15 27.80
CA LEU A 32 0.62 25.78 26.70
C LEU A 32 -0.86 25.94 27.09
N VAL A 33 -1.19 25.70 28.37
CA VAL A 33 -2.53 25.93 28.93
C VAL A 33 -2.83 27.44 29.02
N GLN A 34 -1.87 28.24 29.49
CA GLN A 34 -2.01 29.71 29.53
C GLN A 34 -2.23 30.30 28.12
N LYS A 35 -1.57 29.73 27.10
CA LYS A 35 -1.75 30.10 25.69
C LYS A 35 -3.01 29.50 25.04
N GLN A 36 -3.80 28.72 25.78
CA GLN A 36 -5.00 28.01 25.29
C GLN A 36 -4.73 27.04 24.13
N ILE A 37 -3.48 26.61 23.94
CA ILE A 37 -3.07 25.67 22.90
C ILE A 37 -3.51 24.26 23.28
N ILE A 38 -3.27 23.87 24.53
CA ILE A 38 -3.78 22.63 25.14
C ILE A 38 -4.76 23.03 26.25
N THR A 39 -5.87 22.30 26.36
CA THR A 39 -6.90 22.57 27.36
C THR A 39 -6.89 21.53 28.47
N LYS A 40 -7.37 21.91 29.65
CA LYS A 40 -7.75 21.00 30.74
C LYS A 40 -8.85 20.04 30.29
N SER A 41 -8.99 18.92 30.99
CA SER A 41 -10.16 18.04 30.88
C SER A 41 -11.35 18.58 31.68
N GLU A 42 -12.51 17.91 31.57
CA GLU A 42 -13.77 18.34 32.19
C GLU A 42 -13.74 18.35 33.73
N ASP A 43 -12.81 17.60 34.33
CA ASP A 43 -12.55 17.50 35.76
C ASP A 43 -11.57 18.59 36.27
N ASP A 44 -11.29 19.61 35.46
CA ASP A 44 -10.33 20.70 35.73
C ASP A 44 -8.86 20.27 35.91
N ASN A 45 -8.52 18.99 35.68
CA ASN A 45 -7.15 18.48 35.66
C ASN A 45 -6.52 18.59 34.27
N PHE A 46 -5.19 18.40 34.19
CA PHE A 46 -4.51 18.26 32.90
C PHE A 46 -4.47 16.82 32.39
N ASN A 47 -4.41 15.83 33.28
CA ASN A 47 -4.22 14.41 33.03
C ASN A 47 -2.97 14.12 32.16
N PRO A 48 -1.74 14.31 32.71
CA PRO A 48 -0.50 14.27 31.94
C PRO A 48 -0.23 12.93 31.25
N ASP A 49 -0.63 11.82 31.85
CA ASP A 49 -0.38 10.47 31.33
C ASP A 49 -1.48 9.94 30.38
N SER A 50 -2.57 10.69 30.21
CA SER A 50 -3.65 10.30 29.31
C SER A 50 -3.19 10.31 27.86
N GLN A 51 -3.60 9.30 27.09
CA GLN A 51 -3.21 9.12 25.70
C GLN A 51 -3.98 10.05 24.76
N VAL A 52 -3.29 10.60 23.76
CA VAL A 52 -3.88 11.56 22.80
C VAL A 52 -4.44 10.85 21.56
N ASN A 53 -5.66 11.22 21.15
CA ASN A 53 -6.25 10.80 19.89
C ASN A 53 -6.01 11.80 18.74
N ARG A 54 -6.30 11.39 17.51
CA ARG A 54 -6.07 12.19 16.30
C ARG A 54 -6.87 13.50 16.27
N ALA A 55 -8.10 13.52 16.77
CA ALA A 55 -8.91 14.73 16.81
C ALA A 55 -8.35 15.78 17.80
N GLU A 56 -7.94 15.32 18.97
CA GLU A 56 -7.27 16.14 19.99
C GLU A 56 -5.97 16.71 19.43
N PHE A 57 -5.12 15.87 18.84
CA PHE A 57 -3.87 16.30 18.22
C PHE A 57 -4.10 17.35 17.13
N ALA A 58 -5.05 17.11 16.22
CA ALA A 58 -5.33 18.05 15.14
C ALA A 58 -5.80 19.42 15.65
N ASN A 59 -6.68 19.43 16.65
CA ASN A 59 -7.18 20.65 17.27
C ASN A 59 -6.06 21.42 18.02
N ILE A 60 -5.18 20.70 18.71
CA ILE A 60 -4.01 21.29 19.38
C ILE A 60 -3.06 21.91 18.36
N ILE A 61 -2.71 21.17 17.29
CA ILE A 61 -1.80 21.64 16.24
C ILE A 61 -2.34 22.86 15.50
N SER A 62 -3.64 22.89 15.21
CA SER A 62 -4.26 24.06 14.56
C SER A 62 -4.15 25.33 15.41
N LYS A 63 -4.17 25.19 16.74
CA LYS A 63 -3.99 26.30 17.69
C LYS A 63 -2.52 26.65 17.92
N ALA A 64 -1.63 25.67 17.90
CA ALA A 64 -0.20 25.88 18.03
C ALA A 64 0.39 26.61 16.81
N PHE A 65 -0.14 26.33 15.61
CA PHE A 65 0.39 26.87 14.35
C PHE A 65 -0.70 27.48 13.44
N PRO A 66 -1.42 28.52 13.92
CA PRO A 66 -2.56 29.08 13.18
C PRO A 66 -2.14 29.73 11.86
N GLU A 67 -0.93 30.29 11.80
CA GLU A 67 -0.39 31.03 10.66
C GLU A 67 0.24 30.14 9.56
N LYS A 68 0.17 28.80 9.71
CA LYS A 68 0.80 27.91 8.72
C LYS A 68 0.07 28.00 7.36
N PRO A 69 0.81 28.16 6.25
CA PRO A 69 0.20 28.23 4.93
C PRO A 69 -0.58 26.95 4.61
N LYS A 70 -1.78 27.12 4.05
CA LYS A 70 -2.59 26.02 3.53
C LYS A 70 -1.97 25.56 2.21
N ILE A 71 -1.50 24.32 2.17
CA ILE A 71 -0.87 23.67 1.02
C ILE A 71 -1.78 22.64 0.33
N ARG A 72 -2.94 22.34 0.93
CA ARG A 72 -3.98 21.47 0.35
C ARG A 72 -5.34 22.16 0.37
N ASN A 73 -6.20 21.78 -0.58
CA ASN A 73 -7.61 22.15 -0.56
C ASN A 73 -8.32 21.54 0.65
N THR A 74 -9.37 22.20 1.15
CA THR A 74 -10.20 21.60 2.20
C THR A 74 -10.96 20.40 1.64
N ILE A 75 -11.10 19.36 2.44
CA ILE A 75 -11.95 18.20 2.13
C ILE A 75 -12.99 18.02 3.23
N ARG A 76 -14.05 17.26 2.93
CA ARG A 76 -14.97 16.76 3.95
C ARG A 76 -14.54 15.32 4.28
N PHE A 77 -14.16 15.08 5.52
CA PHE A 77 -13.86 13.72 5.95
C PHE A 77 -15.15 12.91 6.08
N ALA A 78 -15.15 11.69 5.56
CA ALA A 78 -16.33 10.84 5.48
C ALA A 78 -16.85 10.41 6.86
N ASP A 79 -15.97 10.32 7.84
CA ASP A 79 -16.23 9.90 9.23
C ASP A 79 -16.29 11.08 10.22
N ILE A 80 -16.27 12.33 9.74
CA ILE A 80 -16.36 13.53 10.59
C ILE A 80 -17.67 14.28 10.27
N PRO A 81 -18.66 14.25 11.17
CA PRO A 81 -19.84 15.09 11.08
C PRO A 81 -19.50 16.58 11.00
N SER A 82 -20.32 17.36 10.31
CA SER A 82 -20.11 18.82 10.17
C SER A 82 -20.15 19.57 11.51
N ASN A 83 -20.83 19.01 12.51
CA ASN A 83 -20.92 19.53 13.88
C ASN A 83 -19.92 18.87 14.86
N TYR A 84 -18.97 18.07 14.36
CA TYR A 84 -17.96 17.47 15.22
C TYR A 84 -17.07 18.55 15.84
N TRP A 85 -16.84 18.50 17.16
CA TRP A 85 -16.21 19.57 17.93
C TRP A 85 -14.83 20.00 17.39
N ALA A 86 -14.06 19.06 16.83
CA ALA A 86 -12.72 19.32 16.28
C ALA A 86 -12.69 19.57 14.77
N VAL A 87 -13.84 19.67 14.08
CA VAL A 87 -13.91 19.67 12.60
C VAL A 87 -13.04 20.75 11.95
N ASN A 88 -12.99 21.94 12.55
CA ASN A 88 -12.19 23.06 12.03
C ASN A 88 -10.69 22.80 12.22
N GLY A 89 -10.29 22.30 13.39
CA GLY A 89 -8.90 21.94 13.67
C GLY A 89 -8.41 20.80 12.78
N ILE A 90 -9.25 19.78 12.56
CA ILE A 90 -8.99 18.66 11.64
C ILE A 90 -8.74 19.16 10.21
N ARG A 91 -9.63 20.01 9.69
CA ARG A 91 -9.47 20.58 8.34
C ARG A 91 -8.19 21.41 8.24
N GLN A 92 -7.93 22.27 9.23
CA GLN A 92 -6.72 23.10 9.21
C GLN A 92 -5.45 22.27 9.27
N ALA A 93 -5.35 21.28 10.16
CA ALA A 93 -4.21 20.38 10.27
C ALA A 93 -3.96 19.60 8.97
N TYR A 94 -5.03 19.19 8.28
CA TYR A 94 -4.94 18.58 6.96
C TYR A 94 -4.43 19.55 5.88
N GLN A 95 -5.03 20.74 5.81
CA GLN A 95 -4.69 21.76 4.82
C GLN A 95 -3.26 22.27 4.96
N THR A 96 -2.74 22.31 6.18
CA THR A 96 -1.39 22.78 6.49
C THR A 96 -0.32 21.68 6.43
N GLY A 97 -0.72 20.44 6.11
CA GLY A 97 0.21 19.33 5.89
C GLY A 97 0.67 18.60 7.14
N PHE A 98 0.18 18.95 8.33
CA PHE A 98 0.52 18.24 9.56
C PHE A 98 -0.08 16.84 9.62
N ILE A 99 -1.28 16.65 9.08
CA ILE A 99 -1.96 15.35 9.06
C ILE A 99 -2.44 15.02 7.66
N SER A 100 -2.44 13.74 7.30
CA SER A 100 -3.06 13.23 6.07
C SER A 100 -4.34 12.45 6.40
N ALA A 101 -5.25 12.40 5.42
CA ALA A 101 -6.38 11.49 5.43
C ALA A 101 -5.90 10.06 5.19
N TYR A 102 -6.64 9.07 5.71
CA TYR A 102 -6.55 7.72 5.20
C TYR A 102 -7.29 7.63 3.86
N VAL A 103 -6.98 6.60 3.06
CA VAL A 103 -7.70 6.33 1.80
C VAL A 103 -9.21 6.31 2.04
N GLY A 104 -9.96 6.92 1.12
CA GLY A 104 -11.41 7.10 1.25
C GLY A 104 -11.82 8.36 2.01
N GLU A 105 -10.90 9.32 2.18
CA GLU A 105 -11.16 10.58 2.92
C GLU A 105 -11.57 10.34 4.38
N ILE A 106 -11.04 9.29 5.01
CA ILE A 106 -11.31 8.92 6.41
C ILE A 106 -10.27 9.57 7.34
N PHE A 107 -10.70 10.11 8.48
CA PHE A 107 -9.81 10.76 9.46
C PHE A 107 -9.44 9.85 10.65
N ASN A 108 -10.35 9.01 11.11
CA ASN A 108 -10.33 8.22 12.35
C ASN A 108 -10.08 9.08 13.61
N PRO A 109 -11.04 9.90 14.06
CA PRO A 109 -10.81 10.93 15.09
C PRO A 109 -10.43 10.36 16.45
N LEU A 110 -10.94 9.19 16.82
CA LEU A 110 -10.72 8.56 18.12
C LEU A 110 -9.46 7.68 18.18
N LYS A 111 -8.80 7.42 17.04
CA LYS A 111 -7.58 6.59 17.01
C LYS A 111 -6.47 7.28 17.80
N LYS A 112 -5.87 6.54 18.73
CA LYS A 112 -4.70 7.00 19.50
C LYS A 112 -3.50 7.19 18.58
N MET A 113 -2.70 8.22 18.85
CA MET A 113 -1.50 8.49 18.08
C MET A 113 -0.28 7.96 18.80
N THR A 114 0.64 7.35 18.05
CA THR A 114 1.94 6.96 18.59
C THR A 114 2.88 8.16 18.69
N ARG A 115 3.94 8.03 19.48
CA ARG A 115 5.02 9.02 19.56
C ARG A 115 5.62 9.32 18.18
N GLU A 116 5.87 8.28 17.39
CA GLU A 116 6.36 8.41 16.01
C GLU A 116 5.40 9.22 15.13
N GLN A 117 4.11 8.90 15.14
CA GLN A 117 3.13 9.56 14.28
C GLN A 117 3.01 11.06 14.57
N VAL A 118 3.09 11.45 15.84
CA VAL A 118 3.11 12.87 16.24
C VAL A 118 4.35 13.58 15.72
N LEU A 119 5.53 12.98 15.88
CA LEU A 119 6.80 13.56 15.44
C LEU A 119 6.87 13.66 13.90
N LEU A 120 6.41 12.62 13.19
CA LEU A 120 6.26 12.63 11.73
C LEU A 120 5.32 13.77 11.28
N SER A 121 4.17 13.91 11.95
CA SER A 121 3.21 14.99 11.68
C SER A 121 3.80 16.38 11.89
N LEU A 122 4.52 16.60 13.00
CA LEU A 122 5.20 17.86 13.27
C LEU A 122 6.24 18.18 12.20
N VAL A 123 7.09 17.22 11.85
CA VAL A 123 8.13 17.40 10.82
C VAL A 123 7.52 17.73 9.46
N ASN A 124 6.45 17.04 9.06
CA ASN A 124 5.78 17.28 7.79
C ASN A 124 5.16 18.69 7.72
N GLY A 125 4.42 19.10 8.76
CA GLY A 125 3.80 20.43 8.79
C GLY A 125 4.81 21.58 8.96
N LEU A 126 5.92 21.32 9.65
CA LEU A 126 7.02 22.27 9.79
C LEU A 126 7.99 22.26 8.60
N LYS A 127 7.86 21.27 7.70
CA LYS A 127 8.71 21.04 6.53
C LYS A 127 10.18 20.87 6.89
N TYR A 128 10.46 20.14 7.95
CA TYR A 128 11.82 19.79 8.31
C TYR A 128 12.34 18.64 7.46
N SER A 129 13.63 18.63 7.22
CA SER A 129 14.34 17.57 6.50
C SER A 129 15.67 17.32 7.20
N PRO A 130 16.11 16.06 7.29
CA PRO A 130 17.38 15.75 7.91
C PRO A 130 18.52 16.24 7.02
N THR A 131 19.56 16.74 7.64
CA THR A 131 20.80 17.20 7.01
C THR A 131 21.96 16.24 7.28
N GLN A 132 21.83 15.38 8.29
CA GLN A 132 22.79 14.35 8.65
C GLN A 132 22.37 12.97 8.13
N PRO A 133 23.30 11.99 8.04
CA PRO A 133 22.96 10.63 7.63
C PRO A 133 21.94 10.00 8.59
N VAL A 134 20.73 9.77 8.09
CA VAL A 134 19.56 9.31 8.87
C VAL A 134 19.88 8.12 9.77
N GLU A 135 20.42 7.05 9.21
CA GLU A 135 20.70 5.82 9.96
C GLU A 135 21.73 6.01 11.07
N LYS A 136 22.72 6.87 10.82
CA LYS A 136 23.74 7.18 11.81
C LYS A 136 23.14 8.01 12.94
N THR A 137 22.44 9.09 12.60
CA THR A 137 21.76 9.96 13.58
C THR A 137 20.86 9.17 14.52
N LEU A 138 20.06 8.24 13.98
CA LEU A 138 19.13 7.46 14.78
C LEU A 138 19.85 6.44 15.69
N LYS A 139 20.82 5.69 15.16
CA LYS A 139 21.55 4.66 15.94
C LYS A 139 22.44 5.27 17.02
N ASP A 140 23.04 6.42 16.75
CA ASP A 140 23.91 7.09 17.71
C ASP A 140 23.10 7.59 18.92
N LEU A 141 21.83 7.94 18.72
CA LEU A 141 21.01 8.61 19.73
C LEU A 141 19.98 7.71 20.43
N PHE A 142 19.38 6.75 19.73
CA PHE A 142 18.32 5.92 20.27
C PHE A 142 18.72 4.44 20.35
N ASP A 143 18.54 3.85 21.52
CA ASP A 143 18.84 2.43 21.76
C ASP A 143 17.80 1.53 21.08
N ASP A 144 16.58 2.03 20.93
CA ASP A 144 15.45 1.40 20.24
C ASP A 144 15.29 1.90 18.79
N ALA A 145 16.36 2.41 18.18
CA ALA A 145 16.33 2.92 16.81
C ALA A 145 15.80 1.91 15.78
N GLN A 146 15.89 0.61 16.05
CA GLN A 146 15.36 -0.44 15.16
C GLN A 146 13.84 -0.55 15.18
N GLU A 147 13.17 -0.10 16.24
CA GLU A 147 11.72 -0.10 16.36
C GLU A 147 11.05 1.03 15.55
N ILE A 148 11.85 2.00 15.06
CA ILE A 148 11.36 3.12 14.27
C ILE A 148 10.93 2.63 12.88
N PRO A 149 9.64 2.75 12.51
CA PRO A 149 9.14 2.40 11.19
C PRO A 149 9.96 3.04 10.06
N ARG A 150 10.31 2.25 9.03
CA ARG A 150 11.21 2.67 7.94
C ARG A 150 10.77 3.96 7.24
N ASN A 151 9.48 4.09 6.97
CA ASN A 151 8.85 5.26 6.35
C ASN A 151 8.99 6.54 7.18
N SER A 152 9.21 6.42 8.49
CA SER A 152 9.27 7.55 9.42
C SER A 152 10.68 7.91 9.85
N ARG A 153 11.68 7.08 9.54
CA ARG A 153 13.09 7.28 9.95
C ARG A 153 13.64 8.64 9.54
N LYS A 154 13.37 9.08 8.30
CA LYS A 154 13.79 10.42 7.82
C LYS A 154 13.20 11.54 8.67
N ALA A 155 11.92 11.41 9.04
CA ALA A 155 11.25 12.40 9.86
C ALA A 155 11.77 12.40 11.28
N ILE A 156 11.97 11.22 11.90
CA ILE A 156 12.53 11.13 13.25
C ILE A 156 13.96 11.68 13.31
N ALA A 157 14.78 11.45 12.27
CA ALA A 157 16.10 12.06 12.17
C ALA A 157 16.01 13.59 12.05
N ALA A 158 15.10 14.12 11.24
CA ALA A 158 14.87 15.57 11.15
C ALA A 158 14.37 16.16 12.48
N ALA A 159 13.45 15.48 13.16
CA ALA A 159 12.94 15.87 14.47
C ALA A 159 14.06 15.90 15.52
N THR A 160 14.97 14.93 15.45
CA THR A 160 16.18 14.86 16.29
C THR A 160 17.10 16.06 16.05
N GLU A 161 17.44 16.33 14.79
CA GLU A 161 18.29 17.47 14.41
C GLU A 161 17.69 18.81 14.82
N LYS A 162 16.35 18.90 14.84
CA LYS A 162 15.59 20.08 15.26
C LYS A 162 15.24 20.07 16.75
N GLN A 163 15.79 19.12 17.52
CA GLN A 163 15.63 18.99 18.97
C GLN A 163 14.16 18.91 19.42
N LEU A 164 13.28 18.36 18.57
CA LEU A 164 11.86 18.22 18.87
C LEU A 164 11.56 17.06 19.83
N ILE A 165 12.46 16.07 19.89
CA ILE A 165 12.24 14.82 20.60
C ILE A 165 12.61 15.00 22.07
N VAL A 166 11.61 14.82 22.93
CA VAL A 166 11.77 14.76 24.39
C VAL A 166 11.45 13.35 24.88
N ASN A 167 12.38 12.76 25.62
CA ASN A 167 12.34 11.38 26.07
C ASN A 167 12.56 11.36 27.59
N TYR A 168 11.49 11.06 28.34
CA TYR A 168 11.53 10.92 29.79
C TYR A 168 11.23 9.47 30.19
N PRO A 169 11.91 8.91 31.21
CA PRO A 169 13.10 9.47 31.89
C PRO A 169 14.41 9.21 31.13
N ASN A 170 14.41 8.30 30.15
CA ASN A 170 15.62 7.91 29.42
C ASN A 170 15.65 8.59 28.05
N VAL A 171 16.56 9.55 27.89
CA VAL A 171 16.72 10.33 26.64
C VAL A 171 17.01 9.49 25.40
N ARG A 172 17.59 8.29 25.58
CA ARG A 172 17.95 7.36 24.50
C ARG A 172 16.85 6.38 24.12
N GLN A 173 15.67 6.45 24.74
CA GLN A 173 14.53 5.57 24.45
C GLN A 173 13.40 6.36 23.81
N LEU A 174 13.21 6.18 22.49
CA LEU A 174 12.20 6.90 21.73
C LEU A 174 10.80 6.30 21.93
N LYS A 175 10.68 5.00 22.12
CA LYS A 175 9.44 4.21 22.18
C LYS A 175 8.48 4.56 21.03
N PRO A 176 8.93 4.45 19.76
CA PRO A 176 8.24 5.04 18.60
C PRO A 176 6.79 4.54 18.42
N ASN A 177 6.52 3.29 18.82
CA ASN A 177 5.23 2.62 18.63
C ASN A 177 4.28 2.76 19.82
N GLN A 178 4.72 3.39 20.92
CA GLN A 178 3.86 3.61 22.08
C GLN A 178 2.90 4.78 21.85
N PRO A 179 1.64 4.70 22.33
CA PRO A 179 0.73 5.84 22.35
C PRO A 179 1.35 7.03 23.09
N VAL A 180 1.29 8.20 22.49
CA VAL A 180 1.81 9.43 23.07
C VAL A 180 0.90 9.92 24.21
N THR A 181 1.50 10.34 25.32
CA THR A 181 0.76 10.98 26.41
C THR A 181 0.58 12.48 26.17
N ARG A 182 -0.33 13.11 26.92
CA ARG A 182 -0.56 14.56 26.86
C ARG A 182 0.66 15.36 27.28
N ALA A 183 1.41 14.91 28.29
CA ALA A 183 2.65 15.55 28.71
C ALA A 183 3.75 15.43 27.64
N GLU A 184 3.86 14.29 26.98
CA GLU A 184 4.81 14.09 25.88
C GLU A 184 4.48 14.97 24.68
N LEU A 185 3.21 15.02 24.26
CA LEU A 185 2.77 15.93 23.20
C LEU A 185 3.06 17.39 23.55
N ALA A 186 2.78 17.81 24.79
CA ALA A 186 3.09 19.16 25.27
C ALA A 186 4.58 19.46 25.11
N SER A 187 5.45 18.54 25.54
CA SER A 187 6.89 18.70 25.47
C SER A 187 7.41 18.85 24.02
N PHE A 188 6.91 18.05 23.07
CA PHE A 188 7.26 18.17 21.65
C PHE A 188 6.83 19.53 21.08
N LEU A 189 5.66 20.04 21.50
CA LEU A 189 5.16 21.34 21.07
C LEU A 189 5.96 22.50 21.67
N CYS A 190 6.40 22.41 22.93
CA CYS A 190 7.28 23.42 23.51
C CYS A 190 8.60 23.53 22.72
N GLN A 191 9.21 22.40 22.33
CA GLN A 191 10.37 22.43 21.45
C GLN A 191 10.05 23.04 20.08
N ALA A 192 8.94 22.62 19.45
CA ALA A 192 8.54 23.12 18.14
C ALA A 192 8.20 24.62 18.12
N LEU A 193 7.75 25.18 19.25
CA LEU A 193 7.43 26.60 19.42
C LEU A 193 8.62 27.44 19.91
N GLY A 194 9.82 26.85 20.02
CA GLY A 194 11.04 27.53 20.44
C GLY A 194 11.13 27.82 21.94
N ASN A 195 10.37 27.09 22.75
CA ASN A 195 10.30 27.27 24.20
C ASN A 195 11.06 26.17 24.95
N SER A 196 12.30 25.93 24.55
CA SER A 196 13.11 24.80 25.04
C SER A 196 13.48 24.92 26.53
N GLN A 197 13.44 26.13 27.11
CA GLN A 197 13.75 26.39 28.53
C GLN A 197 12.71 25.80 29.50
N ALA A 198 11.54 25.40 28.99
CA ALA A 198 10.46 24.83 29.79
C ALA A 198 10.58 23.30 29.99
N ILE A 199 11.60 22.67 29.42
CA ILE A 199 11.89 21.24 29.52
C ILE A 199 13.33 21.06 30.00
N PRO A 200 13.60 20.22 31.03
CA PRO A 200 14.95 19.90 31.45
C PRO A 200 15.80 19.34 30.30
N GLU A 201 17.03 19.85 30.15
CA GLU A 201 17.87 19.56 28.99
C GLU A 201 18.23 18.07 28.88
N GLU A 202 18.31 17.37 30.00
CA GLU A 202 18.60 15.94 30.08
C GLU A 202 17.54 15.08 29.39
N TYR A 203 16.34 15.60 29.14
CA TYR A 203 15.28 14.88 28.43
C TYR A 203 15.22 15.21 26.94
N ILE A 204 15.99 16.18 26.45
CA ILE A 204 15.96 16.60 25.04
C ILE A 204 16.99 15.78 24.26
N ALA A 205 16.54 15.03 23.25
CA ALA A 205 17.42 14.25 22.40
C ALA A 205 18.20 15.19 21.45
N ARG A 206 19.54 15.21 21.56
CA ARG A 206 20.43 16.14 20.85
C ARG A 206 21.63 15.41 20.24
N ILE A 207 22.09 15.88 19.07
CA ILE A 207 23.32 15.38 18.43
C ILE A 207 24.52 16.11 19.07
N ASN A 208 25.40 15.37 19.75
CA ASN A 208 26.61 15.94 20.34
C ASN A 208 27.68 16.17 19.26
N SER A 209 27.97 17.43 18.96
CA SER A 209 29.12 17.83 18.14
C SER A 209 30.43 17.73 18.94
N SER A 210 30.86 16.53 19.34
CA SER A 210 32.26 16.23 19.67
C SER A 210 32.44 14.76 20.08
N SER A 211 33.22 14.03 19.30
CA SER A 211 33.92 12.84 19.76
C SER A 211 35.22 13.25 20.45
N THR A 212 35.33 13.02 21.75
CA THR A 212 36.62 12.67 22.36
C THR A 212 36.36 11.63 23.45
N PRO A 213 37.00 10.45 23.41
CA PRO A 213 36.77 9.41 24.39
C PRO A 213 37.59 9.69 25.66
N THR A 214 36.93 9.80 26.80
CA THR A 214 37.57 9.62 28.11
C THR A 214 36.78 8.63 28.94
N ASN A 215 37.41 7.48 29.18
CA ASN A 215 37.00 6.43 30.11
C ASN A 215 37.71 6.68 31.47
N PRO A 216 37.36 5.98 32.56
CA PRO A 216 36.17 6.09 33.40
C PRO A 216 36.49 6.65 34.81
N SER A 217 35.48 6.99 35.62
CA SER A 217 35.62 6.95 37.09
C SER A 217 34.35 6.50 37.81
N ARG A 218 34.57 5.41 38.55
CA ARG A 218 33.80 4.70 39.57
C ARG A 218 33.03 5.62 40.54
N ASN A 219 31.74 5.33 40.75
CA ASN A 219 30.96 5.38 42.02
C ASN A 219 29.46 5.37 41.66
N GLN A 220 28.49 4.75 42.33
CA GLN A 220 28.37 3.69 43.34
C GLN A 220 26.91 3.22 43.19
N ILE A 221 26.67 1.93 43.35
CA ILE A 221 25.34 1.30 43.36
C ILE A 221 24.57 1.73 44.62
N PRO A 222 23.24 1.92 44.56
CA PRO A 222 22.41 1.11 45.47
C PRO A 222 21.28 0.35 44.75
N GLN A 223 21.18 -0.94 45.05
CA GLN A 223 20.05 -1.82 44.77
C GLN A 223 18.88 -1.56 45.78
N PRO A 224 17.67 -2.05 45.48
CA PRO A 224 16.40 -1.58 46.04
C PRO A 224 15.96 -2.41 47.26
N THR A 225 14.95 -1.92 47.98
CA THR A 225 14.13 -2.74 48.89
C THR A 225 12.78 -2.05 49.18
N PRO A 226 11.74 -2.77 49.66
CA PRO A 226 10.56 -3.13 48.86
C PRO A 226 9.25 -2.66 49.54
N THR A 227 8.09 -2.99 48.96
CA THR A 227 6.75 -3.25 49.58
C THR A 227 5.65 -2.89 48.57
N ASN A 228 4.48 -3.51 48.48
CA ASN A 228 3.92 -4.78 48.96
C ASN A 228 2.69 -5.07 48.08
N GLU A 229 2.38 -6.36 47.93
CA GLU A 229 1.17 -6.89 47.28
C GLU A 229 -0.12 -6.39 47.94
N GLU A 230 -1.18 -6.18 47.15
CA GLU A 230 -2.53 -6.68 47.47
C GLU A 230 -3.49 -6.64 46.26
N LYS A 231 -4.00 -7.81 45.91
CA LYS A 231 -5.30 -8.13 45.25
C LYS A 231 -5.87 -9.29 46.11
N PRO A 232 -7.15 -9.73 46.08
CA PRO A 232 -8.24 -9.36 45.18
C PRO A 232 -9.66 -9.33 45.79
N THR A 233 -10.68 -8.91 45.02
CA THR A 233 -12.03 -9.51 45.09
C THR A 233 -12.88 -9.21 43.85
N THR A 234 -13.36 -10.27 43.20
CA THR A 234 -14.54 -10.36 42.32
C THR A 234 -15.84 -10.40 43.15
N PRO A 235 -17.01 -10.07 42.56
CA PRO A 235 -17.92 -11.14 42.10
C PRO A 235 -18.71 -10.84 40.81
N ALA A 236 -19.08 -11.91 40.08
CA ALA A 236 -20.19 -12.00 39.12
C ALA A 236 -21.32 -12.85 39.80
N PRO A 237 -22.45 -13.28 39.16
CA PRO A 237 -22.98 -13.04 37.80
C PRO A 237 -24.53 -12.85 37.74
N ASN A 238 -25.10 -12.69 36.53
CA ASN A 238 -26.41 -13.25 36.05
C ASN A 238 -26.70 -12.73 34.60
N SER A 239 -26.72 -13.57 33.56
CA SER A 239 -27.88 -14.30 32.94
C SER A 239 -28.93 -13.35 32.30
N THR A 240 -29.39 -13.42 31.03
CA THR A 240 -29.95 -14.53 30.24
C THR A 240 -30.39 -14.08 28.81
N ASN A 241 -30.43 -15.03 27.86
CA ASN A 241 -31.38 -15.28 26.72
C ASN A 241 -31.48 -14.32 25.50
N ASN A 242 -31.15 -14.77 24.28
CA ASN A 242 -31.94 -15.47 23.22
C ASN A 242 -33.09 -14.63 22.60
N SER A 243 -33.11 -14.32 21.29
CA SER A 243 -33.61 -15.15 20.16
C SER A 243 -33.41 -14.39 18.82
N ARG A 244 -32.96 -15.00 17.69
CA ARG A 244 -33.73 -15.64 16.59
C ARG A 244 -34.94 -14.80 16.11
N THR A 245 -35.27 -14.47 14.85
CA THR A 245 -35.06 -15.04 13.48
C THR A 245 -35.73 -14.02 12.50
N LEU A 246 -35.33 -13.76 11.24
CA LEU A 246 -35.92 -14.30 9.98
C LEU A 246 -35.56 -13.38 8.78
N ILE A 247 -35.26 -14.01 7.63
CA ILE A 247 -35.23 -13.45 6.26
C ILE A 247 -36.59 -13.77 5.59
N PRO A 248 -37.04 -13.07 4.54
CA PRO A 248 -36.85 -13.52 3.13
C PRO A 248 -36.58 -12.34 2.15
N GLY A 249 -35.70 -12.46 1.14
CA GLY A 249 -35.94 -12.98 -0.24
C GLY A 249 -36.55 -11.89 -1.15
N ASN A 250 -36.26 -11.68 -2.44
CA ASN A 250 -35.35 -12.25 -3.45
C ASN A 250 -35.43 -11.35 -4.74
N ASN A 251 -34.54 -11.58 -5.73
CA ASN A 251 -34.57 -11.17 -7.17
C ASN A 251 -33.77 -9.91 -7.60
N ALA A 252 -33.01 -9.81 -8.70
CA ALA A 252 -32.28 -10.71 -9.61
C ALA A 252 -31.51 -9.83 -10.67
N SER A 253 -30.19 -10.07 -10.86
CA SER A 253 -29.33 -10.02 -12.10
C SER A 253 -29.25 -8.79 -13.06
N PRO A 254 -28.25 -8.72 -13.99
CA PRO A 254 -26.78 -8.84 -13.83
C PRO A 254 -25.99 -7.76 -14.64
N ALA A 255 -24.77 -7.35 -14.24
CA ALA A 255 -23.79 -6.72 -15.16
C ALA A 255 -22.36 -6.73 -14.57
N ALA A 256 -21.37 -6.97 -15.43
CA ALA A 256 -19.95 -6.80 -15.14
C ALA A 256 -19.66 -5.33 -14.81
N VAL A 257 -18.97 -5.06 -13.69
CA VAL A 257 -18.67 -3.69 -13.26
C VAL A 257 -17.18 -3.52 -13.02
N SER A 258 -16.57 -2.96 -14.07
CA SER A 258 -15.55 -1.93 -14.04
C SER A 258 -15.66 -1.00 -12.81
N ILE A 259 -14.53 -0.72 -12.18
CA ILE A 259 -14.38 0.19 -11.04
C ILE A 259 -15.05 1.54 -11.35
N GLY A 260 -16.22 1.76 -10.74
CA GLY A 260 -17.03 2.95 -10.96
C GLY A 260 -16.43 4.21 -10.35
N GLN A 261 -16.04 5.14 -11.22
CA GLN A 261 -15.99 6.56 -10.93
C GLN A 261 -17.42 7.08 -10.72
N SER A 262 -17.64 7.82 -9.62
CA SER A 262 -18.88 8.54 -9.31
C SER A 262 -19.15 9.64 -10.33
N THR A 263 -20.27 9.55 -11.07
CA THR A 263 -20.86 10.68 -11.80
C THR A 263 -22.24 10.98 -11.23
N SER A 264 -22.42 12.13 -10.56
CA SER A 264 -23.73 12.70 -10.31
C SER A 264 -24.09 13.64 -11.46
N GLN A 265 -25.18 13.36 -12.19
CA GLN A 265 -25.88 14.37 -12.98
C GLN A 265 -27.27 14.55 -12.37
N ASN A 266 -27.50 15.73 -11.80
CA ASN A 266 -28.82 16.36 -11.72
C ASN A 266 -28.58 17.85 -11.95
N ASN A 267 -29.09 18.33 -13.08
CA ASN A 267 -28.93 19.70 -13.56
C ASN A 267 -30.29 20.39 -13.52
N PRO A 268 -30.46 21.54 -12.85
CA PRO A 268 -31.47 22.51 -13.21
C PRO A 268 -30.86 23.60 -14.10
N LYS A 269 -31.53 23.85 -15.23
CA LYS A 269 -31.26 24.90 -16.22
C LYS A 269 -31.13 26.29 -15.58
N ILE A 270 -30.06 27.03 -15.89
CA ILE A 270 -30.02 28.52 -15.91
C ILE A 270 -29.13 28.98 -17.10
N ASN A 271 -29.60 30.03 -17.79
CA ASN A 271 -29.06 30.63 -19.02
C ASN A 271 -27.75 31.43 -18.79
N PRO A 272 -27.02 31.84 -19.86
CA PRO A 272 -25.64 32.32 -19.79
C PRO A 272 -25.56 33.83 -19.53
N GLU A 273 -24.70 34.24 -18.59
CA GLU A 273 -24.19 35.61 -18.53
C GLU A 273 -22.66 35.61 -18.48
N ILE A 274 -22.11 36.43 -19.36
CA ILE A 274 -20.69 36.66 -19.60
C ILE A 274 -20.13 37.46 -18.42
N SER A 275 -19.11 36.93 -17.73
CA SER A 275 -18.31 37.73 -16.81
C SER A 275 -16.82 37.42 -17.03
N THR A 276 -16.13 38.45 -17.49
CA THR A 276 -14.69 38.50 -17.77
C THR A 276 -13.92 38.75 -16.48
N THR A 277 -13.00 37.86 -16.08
CA THR A 277 -11.90 38.13 -15.11
C THR A 277 -10.84 37.01 -15.18
N PRO A 278 -9.58 37.24 -14.73
CA PRO A 278 -8.39 36.91 -15.50
C PRO A 278 -7.88 35.48 -15.29
N ALA A 279 -7.27 34.94 -16.34
CA ALA A 279 -6.57 33.65 -16.34
C ALA A 279 -5.64 33.50 -15.13
N THR A 280 -6.03 32.62 -14.21
CA THR A 280 -5.17 32.21 -13.10
C THR A 280 -4.25 31.11 -13.61
N LEU A 281 -2.94 31.29 -13.39
CA LEU A 281 -1.86 30.42 -13.84
C LEU A 281 -2.13 28.95 -13.50
N VAL A 282 -2.34 28.14 -14.55
CA VAL A 282 -2.30 26.68 -14.50
C VAL A 282 -0.92 26.28 -13.97
N PRO A 283 -0.79 25.31 -13.03
CA PRO A 283 0.52 24.81 -12.64
C PRO A 283 1.17 24.24 -13.88
N ILE A 284 2.35 24.75 -14.22
CA ILE A 284 3.15 24.22 -15.32
C ILE A 284 3.47 22.78 -14.94
N ILE A 285 2.80 21.82 -15.58
CA ILE A 285 3.23 20.41 -15.62
C ILE A 285 4.68 20.47 -16.09
N ARG A 286 5.63 20.11 -15.21
CA ARG A 286 7.01 19.92 -15.64
C ARG A 286 6.98 18.75 -16.62
N LYS A 287 6.92 19.06 -17.92
CA LYS A 287 7.25 18.06 -18.94
C LYS A 287 8.64 17.56 -18.59
N PRO A 288 8.85 16.24 -18.41
CA PRO A 288 10.19 15.72 -18.24
C PRO A 288 11.03 16.25 -19.41
N THR A 289 12.21 16.78 -19.10
CA THR A 289 13.19 17.11 -20.14
C THR A 289 13.45 15.81 -20.88
N PRO A 290 13.23 15.71 -22.21
CA PRO A 290 13.45 14.47 -22.93
C PRO A 290 14.88 14.02 -22.68
N GLN A 291 15.06 12.93 -21.93
CA GLN A 291 16.36 12.28 -21.85
C GLN A 291 16.61 11.67 -23.24
N THR A 292 17.45 12.34 -24.03
CA THR A 292 17.90 11.95 -25.37
C THR A 292 18.96 10.85 -25.32
N THR A 293 18.96 10.01 -24.28
CA THR A 293 19.72 8.77 -24.28
C THR A 293 19.00 7.77 -25.16
N GLU A 294 19.66 7.38 -26.26
CA GLU A 294 19.22 6.32 -27.15
C GLU A 294 18.94 5.04 -26.33
N ARG A 295 17.67 4.60 -26.29
CA ARG A 295 17.30 3.36 -25.58
C ARG A 295 17.97 2.18 -26.28
N LYS A 296 18.62 1.31 -25.49
CA LYS A 296 19.25 0.08 -25.98
C LYS A 296 18.35 -1.16 -25.80
N THR A 297 17.45 -1.12 -24.84
CA THR A 297 16.51 -2.21 -24.51
C THR A 297 15.13 -1.65 -24.20
N GLU A 298 14.08 -2.44 -24.41
CA GLU A 298 12.71 -2.08 -24.05
C GLU A 298 11.85 -3.34 -23.84
N ILE A 299 11.10 -3.43 -22.75
CA ILE A 299 10.04 -4.43 -22.58
C ILE A 299 8.86 -4.03 -23.45
N ARG A 300 8.41 -4.95 -24.30
CA ARG A 300 7.19 -4.81 -25.11
C ARG A 300 6.38 -6.06 -24.90
N GLY A 301 5.55 -6.01 -23.86
CA GLY A 301 4.83 -7.17 -23.34
C GLY A 301 3.35 -7.17 -23.70
N VAL A 302 2.76 -8.37 -23.78
CA VAL A 302 1.30 -8.56 -23.92
C VAL A 302 0.87 -9.76 -23.09
N TRP A 303 -0.20 -9.59 -22.29
CA TRP A 303 -0.85 -10.71 -21.62
C TRP A 303 -1.71 -11.51 -22.60
N LEU A 304 -1.59 -12.84 -22.54
CA LEU A 304 -2.44 -13.78 -23.28
C LEU A 304 -3.30 -14.53 -22.27
N THR A 305 -4.61 -14.29 -22.28
CA THR A 305 -5.58 -14.92 -21.35
C THR A 305 -6.63 -15.71 -22.12
N ASN A 306 -7.34 -16.62 -21.45
CA ASN A 306 -8.56 -17.28 -21.92
C ASN A 306 -9.84 -16.55 -21.45
N ILE A 307 -9.72 -15.43 -20.72
CA ILE A 307 -10.84 -14.61 -20.29
C ILE A 307 -11.05 -13.48 -21.29
N ASP A 308 -12.25 -13.42 -21.86
CA ASP A 308 -12.62 -12.45 -22.90
C ASP A 308 -11.73 -12.46 -24.16
N SER A 309 -10.85 -13.47 -24.32
CA SER A 309 -10.05 -13.73 -25.53
C SER A 309 -10.13 -15.20 -25.92
N ASP A 310 -10.01 -15.45 -27.22
CA ASP A 310 -9.92 -16.79 -27.79
C ASP A 310 -8.48 -17.20 -28.17
N VAL A 311 -7.49 -16.36 -27.86
CA VAL A 311 -6.11 -16.52 -28.33
C VAL A 311 -5.48 -17.85 -27.92
N LEU A 312 -5.85 -18.36 -26.74
CA LEU A 312 -5.35 -19.64 -26.22
C LEU A 312 -6.20 -20.84 -26.68
N PHE A 313 -7.46 -20.62 -27.09
CA PHE A 313 -8.40 -21.68 -27.43
C PHE A 313 -8.04 -22.45 -28.69
N TYR A 314 -7.39 -21.82 -29.67
CA TYR A 314 -7.12 -22.42 -30.97
C TYR A 314 -5.65 -22.26 -31.41
N LYS A 315 -5.09 -23.30 -32.04
CA LYS A 315 -3.67 -23.35 -32.46
C LYS A 315 -3.33 -22.29 -33.50
N ASP A 316 -4.23 -22.11 -34.47
CA ASP A 316 -4.12 -21.11 -35.53
C ASP A 316 -4.17 -19.68 -34.96
N LYS A 317 -5.12 -19.38 -34.07
CA LYS A 317 -5.21 -18.07 -33.41
C LYS A 317 -3.99 -17.75 -32.57
N LEU A 318 -3.47 -18.72 -31.82
CA LEU A 318 -2.22 -18.56 -31.08
C LEU A 318 -1.04 -18.28 -32.03
N SER A 319 -0.97 -19.01 -33.14
CA SER A 319 0.10 -18.83 -34.13
C SER A 319 0.04 -17.46 -34.80
N ASP A 320 -1.14 -17.03 -35.20
CA ASP A 320 -1.39 -15.71 -35.78
C ASP A 320 -1.06 -14.60 -34.78
N ALA A 321 -1.39 -14.81 -33.50
CA ALA A 321 -1.06 -13.89 -32.42
C ALA A 321 0.43 -13.67 -32.25
N ILE A 322 1.20 -14.76 -32.10
CA ILE A 322 2.65 -14.67 -31.93
C ILE A 322 3.31 -14.06 -33.17
N ASN A 323 2.87 -14.43 -34.39
CA ASN A 323 3.38 -13.86 -35.64
C ASN A 323 3.07 -12.36 -35.76
N ARG A 324 1.85 -11.94 -35.39
CA ARG A 324 1.45 -10.51 -35.41
C ARG A 324 2.20 -9.69 -34.38
N LEU A 325 2.34 -10.20 -33.15
CA LEU A 325 3.13 -9.55 -32.12
C LEU A 325 4.58 -9.39 -32.59
N LYS A 326 5.13 -10.41 -33.26
CA LYS A 326 6.47 -10.34 -33.84
C LYS A 326 6.59 -9.25 -34.91
N SER A 327 5.64 -9.18 -35.85
CA SER A 327 5.67 -8.16 -36.91
C SER A 327 5.56 -6.74 -36.37
N LEU A 328 4.93 -6.56 -35.20
CA LEU A 328 4.83 -5.29 -34.48
C LEU A 328 5.97 -5.07 -33.48
N ASN A 329 7.05 -5.86 -33.57
CA ASN A 329 8.25 -5.77 -32.73
C ASN A 329 8.00 -5.91 -31.21
N PHE A 330 6.98 -6.65 -30.79
CA PHE A 330 6.86 -7.13 -29.41
C PHE A 330 7.92 -8.19 -29.11
N ASN A 331 8.30 -8.32 -27.85
CA ASN A 331 9.38 -9.20 -27.42
C ASN A 331 9.10 -10.00 -26.16
N THR A 332 7.93 -9.85 -25.54
CA THR A 332 7.53 -10.59 -24.35
C THR A 332 6.06 -10.97 -24.43
N VAL A 333 5.72 -12.19 -24.04
CA VAL A 333 4.34 -12.61 -23.77
C VAL A 333 4.20 -13.17 -22.37
N TYR A 334 3.07 -12.86 -21.74
CA TYR A 334 2.68 -13.35 -20.41
C TYR A 334 1.45 -14.25 -20.53
N PRO A 335 1.61 -15.55 -20.87
CA PRO A 335 0.48 -16.46 -21.02
C PRO A 335 -0.08 -16.86 -19.65
N THR A 336 -1.40 -16.76 -19.47
CA THR A 336 -2.08 -17.30 -18.29
C THR A 336 -1.83 -18.81 -18.20
N VAL A 337 -1.38 -19.26 -17.03
CA VAL A 337 -1.19 -20.69 -16.71
C VAL A 337 -2.03 -21.17 -15.54
N TRP A 338 -2.57 -20.25 -14.74
CA TRP A 338 -3.41 -20.53 -13.58
C TRP A 338 -4.50 -19.49 -13.44
N ASN A 339 -5.76 -19.90 -13.66
CA ASN A 339 -6.94 -19.13 -13.33
C ASN A 339 -8.16 -20.03 -13.10
N TRP A 340 -9.25 -19.48 -12.58
CA TRP A 340 -10.49 -20.23 -12.33
C TRP A 340 -10.33 -21.52 -11.49
N GLY A 341 -9.25 -21.65 -10.73
CA GLY A 341 -8.92 -22.85 -9.97
C GLY A 341 -8.43 -24.03 -10.83
N TYR A 342 -7.92 -23.78 -12.02
CA TYR A 342 -7.37 -24.80 -12.92
C TYR A 342 -6.06 -24.31 -13.58
N THR A 343 -5.23 -25.26 -13.98
CA THR A 343 -4.09 -25.00 -14.86
C THR A 343 -4.53 -24.98 -16.33
N LEU A 344 -3.88 -24.14 -17.13
CA LEU A 344 -4.05 -24.09 -18.60
C LEU A 344 -2.98 -24.92 -19.33
N TYR A 345 -2.18 -25.68 -18.58
CA TYR A 345 -1.20 -26.63 -19.06
C TYR A 345 -1.41 -27.97 -18.33
N PRO A 346 -0.99 -29.11 -18.92
CA PRO A 346 -1.04 -30.42 -18.25
C PRO A 346 -0.20 -30.43 -16.98
N SER A 347 -0.86 -30.54 -15.82
CA SER A 347 -0.24 -30.52 -14.51
C SER A 347 -0.53 -31.80 -13.73
N LYS A 348 0.52 -32.46 -13.25
CA LYS A 348 0.41 -33.60 -12.33
C LYS A 348 0.17 -33.14 -10.89
N VAL A 349 0.56 -31.90 -10.59
CA VAL A 349 0.33 -31.25 -9.28
C VAL A 349 -1.14 -30.83 -9.13
N ALA A 350 -1.73 -30.21 -10.15
CA ALA A 350 -3.12 -29.74 -10.10
C ALA A 350 -4.13 -30.89 -10.13
N ALA A 351 -3.88 -31.93 -10.94
CA ALA A 351 -4.82 -33.03 -11.15
C ALA A 351 -5.47 -33.61 -9.86
N PRO A 352 -4.71 -34.00 -8.81
CA PRO A 352 -5.31 -34.53 -7.59
C PRO A 352 -6.07 -33.49 -6.75
N ILE A 353 -5.76 -32.20 -6.89
CA ILE A 353 -6.37 -31.11 -6.10
C ILE A 353 -7.66 -30.61 -6.76
N VAL A 354 -7.61 -30.36 -8.07
CA VAL A 354 -8.69 -29.68 -8.80
C VAL A 354 -9.53 -30.64 -9.65
N GLY A 355 -9.16 -31.92 -9.69
CA GLY A 355 -9.88 -32.99 -10.38
C GLY A 355 -9.64 -33.07 -11.88
N SER A 356 -8.76 -32.22 -12.43
CA SER A 356 -8.35 -32.25 -13.85
C SER A 356 -6.89 -31.82 -13.98
N PRO A 357 -6.08 -32.47 -14.86
CA PRO A 357 -4.71 -32.03 -15.11
C PRO A 357 -4.63 -30.71 -15.86
N LEU A 358 -5.68 -30.34 -16.60
CA LEU A 358 -5.80 -29.03 -17.23
C LEU A 358 -7.26 -28.71 -17.51
N ARG A 359 -7.60 -27.42 -17.57
CA ARG A 359 -8.91 -26.97 -18.05
C ARG A 359 -8.79 -25.59 -18.67
N LEU A 360 -8.95 -25.54 -19.99
CA LEU A 360 -8.86 -24.31 -20.75
C LEU A 360 -10.19 -23.53 -20.78
N VAL A 361 -11.31 -24.25 -20.91
CA VAL A 361 -12.66 -23.65 -20.99
C VAL A 361 -13.26 -23.45 -19.60
N THR A 362 -13.71 -22.23 -19.33
CA THR A 362 -14.28 -21.84 -18.05
C THR A 362 -15.80 -22.00 -18.04
N PRO A 363 -16.47 -22.03 -16.87
CA PRO A 363 -17.92 -22.00 -16.81
C PRO A 363 -18.58 -20.78 -17.47
N THR A 364 -17.82 -19.71 -17.76
CA THR A 364 -18.34 -18.53 -18.46
C THR A 364 -18.42 -18.69 -19.98
N ASP A 365 -17.80 -19.73 -20.51
CA ASP A 365 -17.74 -20.01 -21.95
C ASP A 365 -18.87 -20.95 -22.37
N GLU A 366 -20.12 -20.55 -22.10
CA GLU A 366 -21.32 -21.39 -22.26
C GLU A 366 -21.51 -21.96 -23.69
N ASN A 367 -20.84 -21.38 -24.69
CA ASN A 367 -20.93 -21.75 -26.10
C ASN A 367 -19.73 -22.57 -26.62
N LEU A 368 -18.74 -22.88 -25.77
CA LEU A 368 -17.57 -23.66 -26.17
C LEU A 368 -17.68 -25.12 -25.71
N ASP A 369 -17.07 -26.03 -26.46
CA ASP A 369 -16.91 -27.42 -26.05
C ASP A 369 -16.10 -27.46 -24.74
N PRO A 370 -16.65 -28.01 -23.63
CA PRO A 370 -15.91 -28.12 -22.36
C PRO A 370 -14.58 -28.88 -22.46
N ASN A 371 -14.42 -29.72 -23.48
CA ASN A 371 -13.20 -30.49 -23.72
C ASN A 371 -12.20 -29.79 -24.65
N LEU A 372 -12.51 -28.58 -25.14
CA LEU A 372 -11.64 -27.84 -26.05
C LEU A 372 -10.25 -27.64 -25.42
N GLY A 373 -9.22 -28.08 -26.14
CA GLY A 373 -7.82 -27.94 -25.75
C GLY A 373 -7.35 -28.91 -24.66
N THR A 374 -8.17 -29.88 -24.23
CA THR A 374 -7.77 -30.91 -23.25
C THR A 374 -6.70 -31.88 -23.76
N ASP A 375 -6.49 -31.93 -25.07
CA ASP A 375 -5.45 -32.71 -25.76
C ASP A 375 -4.17 -31.90 -26.05
N ARG A 376 -4.12 -30.63 -25.62
CA ARG A 376 -3.04 -29.69 -25.93
C ARG A 376 -2.22 -29.35 -24.70
N ASP A 377 -0.92 -29.11 -24.93
CA ASP A 377 -0.07 -28.41 -23.98
C ASP A 377 0.10 -26.96 -24.46
N ILE A 378 -0.83 -26.10 -24.01
CA ILE A 378 -0.90 -24.71 -24.45
C ILE A 378 0.39 -23.97 -24.06
N LEU A 379 0.93 -24.21 -22.87
CA LEU A 379 2.17 -23.56 -22.44
C LEU A 379 3.35 -23.96 -23.32
N GLN A 380 3.52 -25.25 -23.62
CA GLN A 380 4.58 -25.70 -24.53
C GLN A 380 4.42 -25.10 -25.93
N GLU A 381 3.19 -24.96 -26.42
CA GLU A 381 2.93 -24.31 -27.71
C GLU A 381 3.32 -22.82 -27.70
N VAL A 382 2.98 -22.06 -26.65
CA VAL A 382 3.40 -20.65 -26.52
C VAL A 382 4.92 -20.54 -26.47
N ILE A 383 5.60 -21.38 -25.68
CA ILE A 383 7.07 -21.40 -25.57
C ILE A 383 7.71 -21.66 -26.93
N THR A 384 7.30 -22.75 -27.58
CA THR A 384 7.87 -23.17 -28.87
C THR A 384 7.75 -22.07 -29.91
N GLN A 385 6.60 -21.41 -29.99
CA GLN A 385 6.35 -20.36 -30.98
C GLN A 385 7.00 -19.03 -30.59
N GLY A 386 6.90 -18.63 -29.32
CA GLY A 386 7.48 -17.40 -28.79
C GLY A 386 9.00 -17.39 -28.92
N HIS A 387 9.67 -18.45 -28.48
CA HIS A 387 11.12 -18.60 -28.58
C HIS A 387 11.60 -18.64 -30.03
N LYS A 388 10.87 -19.31 -30.93
CA LYS A 388 11.15 -19.28 -32.38
C LYS A 388 11.14 -17.84 -32.93
N GLN A 389 10.29 -16.96 -32.40
CA GLN A 389 10.24 -15.54 -32.77
C GLN A 389 11.19 -14.65 -31.94
N GLY A 390 11.93 -15.22 -31.01
CA GLY A 390 12.84 -14.50 -30.10
C GLY A 390 12.10 -13.64 -29.08
N MET A 391 10.94 -14.11 -28.60
CA MET A 391 10.19 -13.50 -27.51
C MET A 391 10.47 -14.24 -26.20
N ALA A 392 10.51 -13.50 -25.08
CA ALA A 392 10.46 -14.09 -23.76
C ALA A 392 9.04 -14.57 -23.45
N VAL A 393 8.93 -15.75 -22.82
CA VAL A 393 7.67 -16.35 -22.39
C VAL A 393 7.68 -16.49 -20.87
N ILE A 394 6.82 -15.72 -20.21
CA ILE A 394 6.76 -15.61 -18.75
C ILE A 394 5.34 -16.01 -18.29
N PRO A 395 5.12 -17.30 -17.95
CA PRO A 395 3.87 -17.80 -17.40
C PRO A 395 3.29 -16.93 -16.29
N TRP A 396 2.00 -16.63 -16.39
CA TRP A 396 1.28 -15.75 -15.49
C TRP A 396 0.25 -16.51 -14.63
N PHE A 397 0.40 -16.40 -13.31
CA PHE A 397 -0.53 -16.90 -12.31
C PHE A 397 -1.63 -15.86 -12.02
N GLU A 398 -2.53 -15.66 -12.98
CA GLU A 398 -3.58 -14.61 -12.98
C GLU A 398 -4.48 -14.59 -11.76
N PHE A 399 -4.92 -15.74 -11.24
CA PHE A 399 -5.81 -15.71 -10.07
C PHE A 399 -5.06 -15.74 -8.75
N GLY A 400 -3.75 -15.98 -8.74
CA GLY A 400 -3.00 -16.23 -7.51
C GLY A 400 -3.73 -17.21 -6.59
N PHE A 401 -4.24 -16.72 -5.45
CA PHE A 401 -4.99 -17.52 -4.47
C PHE A 401 -6.53 -17.49 -4.65
N MET A 402 -7.06 -16.73 -5.61
CA MET A 402 -8.47 -16.68 -5.92
C MET A 402 -8.94 -17.95 -6.64
N ALA A 403 -10.14 -18.44 -6.33
CA ALA A 403 -10.79 -19.51 -7.07
C ALA A 403 -12.33 -19.33 -7.09
N PRO A 404 -13.06 -20.00 -8.00
CA PRO A 404 -14.52 -19.99 -7.99
C PRO A 404 -15.08 -20.59 -6.69
N ALA A 405 -16.18 -20.04 -6.19
CA ALA A 405 -16.80 -20.51 -4.95
C ALA A 405 -17.32 -21.95 -5.05
N GLU A 406 -17.66 -22.40 -6.25
CA GLU A 406 -18.15 -23.74 -6.59
C GLU A 406 -17.04 -24.71 -7.03
N SER A 407 -15.78 -24.28 -6.99
CA SER A 407 -14.62 -25.07 -7.41
C SER A 407 -14.43 -26.34 -6.59
N GLN A 408 -13.68 -27.29 -7.15
CA GLN A 408 -13.30 -28.51 -6.43
C GLN A 408 -12.46 -28.18 -5.18
N ILE A 409 -11.62 -27.14 -5.27
CA ILE A 409 -10.83 -26.64 -4.14
C ILE A 409 -11.74 -26.25 -2.98
N ALA A 410 -12.76 -25.42 -3.23
CA ALA A 410 -13.69 -24.97 -2.21
C ALA A 410 -14.51 -26.12 -1.57
N LYS A 411 -14.76 -27.19 -2.34
CA LYS A 411 -15.51 -28.37 -1.88
C LYS A 411 -14.67 -29.33 -1.05
N LEU A 412 -13.44 -29.61 -1.50
CA LEU A 412 -12.57 -30.60 -0.88
C LEU A 412 -11.73 -30.04 0.26
N TYR A 413 -11.39 -28.76 0.21
CA TYR A 413 -10.48 -28.11 1.14
C TYR A 413 -11.12 -26.87 1.78
N PRO A 414 -12.24 -27.02 2.53
CA PRO A 414 -12.92 -25.89 3.16
C PRO A 414 -12.02 -25.14 4.16
N ASP A 415 -11.06 -25.82 4.78
CA ASP A 415 -10.11 -25.22 5.73
C ASP A 415 -9.03 -24.38 5.05
N TRP A 416 -8.86 -24.53 3.73
CA TRP A 416 -8.00 -23.64 2.96
C TRP A 416 -8.66 -22.29 2.68
N ILE A 417 -9.96 -22.10 2.96
CA ILE A 417 -10.69 -20.93 2.49
C ILE A 417 -10.67 -19.81 3.53
N LEU A 418 -10.21 -18.64 3.09
CA LEU A 418 -10.22 -17.43 3.90
C LEU A 418 -11.65 -16.97 4.22
N LYS A 419 -11.83 -16.44 5.44
CA LYS A 419 -13.10 -15.90 5.92
C LYS A 419 -12.91 -14.46 6.40
N ARG A 420 -13.96 -13.66 6.24
CA ARG A 420 -14.12 -12.37 6.91
C ARG A 420 -14.50 -12.61 8.36
N ARG A 421 -14.44 -11.54 9.18
CA ARG A 421 -14.79 -11.60 10.60
C ARG A 421 -16.22 -12.08 10.87
N ASP A 422 -17.16 -11.78 9.97
CA ASP A 422 -18.54 -12.26 10.05
C ASP A 422 -18.73 -13.72 9.61
N GLY A 423 -17.64 -14.41 9.26
CA GLY A 423 -17.65 -15.77 8.75
C GLY A 423 -17.95 -15.90 7.25
N SER A 424 -18.27 -14.79 6.55
CA SER A 424 -18.51 -14.83 5.11
C SER A 424 -17.21 -15.05 4.33
N GLN A 425 -17.30 -15.84 3.26
CA GLN A 425 -16.15 -16.21 2.40
C GLN A 425 -16.29 -15.73 0.95
N ILE A 426 -17.51 -15.33 0.55
CA ILE A 426 -17.79 -14.99 -0.84
C ILE A 426 -17.27 -13.59 -1.18
N TRP A 427 -16.52 -13.50 -2.25
CA TRP A 427 -16.15 -12.27 -2.92
C TRP A 427 -16.89 -12.20 -4.26
N ASN A 428 -17.73 -11.19 -4.45
CA ASN A 428 -18.45 -11.02 -5.70
C ASN A 428 -17.60 -10.23 -6.69
N GLU A 429 -17.30 -10.84 -7.83
CA GLU A 429 -16.59 -10.24 -8.95
C GLU A 429 -17.54 -10.20 -10.16
N GLY A 430 -18.21 -9.06 -10.33
CA GLY A 430 -19.31 -8.94 -11.29
C GLY A 430 -20.43 -9.94 -10.97
N ARG A 431 -20.69 -10.87 -11.89
CA ARG A 431 -21.70 -11.94 -11.73
C ARG A 431 -21.13 -13.23 -11.15
N HIS A 432 -19.84 -13.29 -10.86
CA HIS A 432 -19.14 -14.50 -10.44
C HIS A 432 -18.82 -14.46 -8.95
N GLN A 433 -19.08 -15.56 -8.27
CA GLN A 433 -18.75 -15.72 -6.87
C GLN A 433 -17.37 -16.37 -6.74
N ARG A 434 -16.49 -15.70 -6.00
CA ARG A 434 -15.13 -16.13 -5.74
C ARG A 434 -14.95 -16.45 -4.27
N ILE A 435 -13.96 -17.28 -4.00
CA ILE A 435 -13.35 -17.44 -2.69
C ILE A 435 -11.86 -17.16 -2.81
N TRP A 436 -11.18 -17.11 -1.68
CA TRP A 436 -9.74 -16.98 -1.62
C TRP A 436 -9.16 -18.14 -0.82
N MET A 437 -8.21 -18.87 -1.40
CA MET A 437 -7.37 -19.81 -0.65
C MET A 437 -6.50 -19.02 0.33
N ASN A 438 -6.15 -19.61 1.46
CA ASN A 438 -5.40 -18.97 2.54
C ASN A 438 -3.90 -19.10 2.27
N PRO A 439 -3.21 -18.03 1.84
CA PRO A 439 -1.77 -18.08 1.56
C PRO A 439 -0.89 -18.20 2.82
N LEU A 440 -1.48 -18.14 4.02
CA LEU A 440 -0.78 -18.44 5.27
C LEU A 440 -0.84 -19.95 5.60
N HIS A 441 -1.74 -20.71 4.95
CA HIS A 441 -1.88 -22.14 5.17
C HIS A 441 -0.75 -22.92 4.49
N PRO A 442 0.02 -23.77 5.20
CA PRO A 442 1.20 -24.44 4.65
C PRO A 442 0.90 -25.31 3.42
N GLU A 443 -0.25 -25.98 3.38
CA GLU A 443 -0.62 -26.81 2.22
C GLU A 443 -0.97 -25.98 0.99
N VAL A 444 -1.58 -24.80 1.17
CA VAL A 444 -1.87 -23.86 0.09
C VAL A 444 -0.56 -23.29 -0.47
N GLN A 445 0.37 -22.94 0.43
CA GLN A 445 1.73 -22.52 0.05
C GLN A 445 2.45 -23.63 -0.73
N GLN A 446 2.41 -24.88 -0.25
CA GLN A 446 3.05 -26.00 -0.92
C GLN A 446 2.44 -26.24 -2.31
N PHE A 447 1.11 -26.20 -2.43
CA PHE A 447 0.42 -26.41 -3.69
C PHE A 447 0.83 -25.40 -4.77
N ILE A 448 0.82 -24.09 -4.44
CA ILE A 448 1.23 -23.05 -5.40
C ILE A 448 2.73 -23.13 -5.70
N GLU A 449 3.58 -23.40 -4.70
CA GLU A 449 5.02 -23.66 -4.90
C GLU A 449 5.26 -24.83 -5.86
N ASP A 450 4.55 -25.94 -5.68
CA ASP A 450 4.70 -27.13 -6.51
C ASP A 450 4.28 -26.87 -7.96
N LEU A 451 3.22 -26.08 -8.20
CA LEU A 451 2.84 -25.65 -9.56
C LEU A 451 3.94 -24.81 -10.22
N VAL A 452 4.51 -23.86 -9.47
CA VAL A 452 5.62 -23.02 -9.95
C VAL A 452 6.84 -23.89 -10.27
N LEU A 453 7.19 -24.81 -9.37
CA LEU A 453 8.33 -25.71 -9.55
C LEU A 453 8.11 -26.72 -10.68
N GLU A 454 6.89 -27.19 -10.89
CA GLU A 454 6.52 -28.04 -12.02
C GLU A 454 6.78 -27.32 -13.35
N ILE A 455 6.31 -26.08 -13.47
CA ILE A 455 6.54 -25.26 -14.68
C ILE A 455 8.03 -25.09 -14.94
N ILE A 456 8.79 -24.55 -13.99
CA ILE A 456 10.20 -24.25 -14.23
C ILE A 456 11.04 -25.52 -14.39
N THR A 457 10.58 -26.68 -13.93
CA THR A 457 11.31 -27.94 -14.12
C THR A 457 11.06 -28.51 -15.51
N ASN A 458 9.81 -28.50 -15.96
CA ASN A 458 9.40 -29.23 -17.17
C ASN A 458 9.41 -28.37 -18.44
N TYR A 459 9.38 -27.05 -18.29
CA TYR A 459 9.27 -26.11 -19.40
C TYR A 459 10.49 -25.18 -19.48
N ASP A 460 10.83 -24.78 -20.71
CA ASP A 460 11.86 -23.79 -21.00
C ASP A 460 11.24 -22.38 -20.96
N VAL A 461 10.94 -21.90 -19.77
CA VAL A 461 10.34 -20.57 -19.55
C VAL A 461 11.40 -19.56 -19.14
N ASP A 462 11.17 -18.29 -19.49
CA ASP A 462 12.11 -17.21 -19.18
C ASP A 462 11.89 -16.60 -17.78
N GLY A 463 10.74 -16.88 -17.18
CA GLY A 463 10.35 -16.32 -15.89
C GLY A 463 9.06 -16.92 -15.34
N ILE A 464 8.62 -16.40 -14.21
CA ILE A 464 7.29 -16.61 -13.64
C ILE A 464 6.73 -15.26 -13.23
N GLN A 465 5.47 -14.99 -13.54
CA GLN A 465 4.78 -13.78 -13.14
C GLN A 465 3.62 -14.06 -12.17
N PHE A 466 3.62 -13.33 -11.06
CA PHE A 466 2.47 -13.21 -10.16
C PHE A 466 1.79 -11.85 -10.33
N ASP A 467 0.52 -11.72 -9.96
CA ASP A 467 -0.18 -10.42 -9.92
C ASP A 467 -0.56 -10.00 -8.49
N ASP A 468 -1.46 -9.03 -8.36
CA ASP A 468 -1.98 -8.56 -7.08
C ASP A 468 -2.75 -9.64 -6.28
N HIS A 469 -3.20 -10.72 -6.92
CA HIS A 469 -3.85 -11.84 -6.27
C HIS A 469 -2.90 -12.85 -5.61
N PHE A 470 -1.58 -12.62 -5.67
CA PHE A 470 -0.62 -13.31 -4.81
C PHE A 470 -0.71 -12.85 -3.35
N GLY A 471 -1.39 -11.74 -3.10
CA GLY A 471 -1.91 -11.38 -1.78
C GLY A 471 -3.36 -11.85 -1.60
N PHE A 472 -4.11 -11.15 -0.75
CA PHE A 472 -5.55 -11.37 -0.60
C PHE A 472 -6.28 -10.13 -0.05
N PRO A 473 -7.58 -9.94 -0.35
CA PRO A 473 -8.34 -8.80 0.12
C PRO A 473 -8.26 -8.63 1.63
N SER A 474 -7.91 -7.44 2.10
CA SER A 474 -7.62 -7.23 3.52
C SER A 474 -8.81 -7.44 4.44
N GLN A 475 -10.06 -7.53 3.93
CA GLN A 475 -11.24 -7.94 4.69
C GLN A 475 -11.19 -9.41 5.18
N PHE A 476 -10.39 -10.25 4.55
CA PHE A 476 -10.24 -11.67 4.88
C PHE A 476 -9.15 -11.92 5.95
N GLY A 477 -8.86 -13.18 6.29
CA GLY A 477 -7.84 -13.55 7.28
C GLY A 477 -8.37 -13.74 8.70
N TYR A 478 -9.69 -13.86 8.86
CA TYR A 478 -10.35 -14.16 10.14
C TYR A 478 -10.84 -15.62 10.21
N ASP A 479 -10.37 -16.48 9.31
CA ASP A 479 -10.57 -17.92 9.39
C ASP A 479 -9.81 -18.52 10.59
N GLU A 480 -10.23 -19.72 11.00
CA GLU A 480 -9.73 -20.38 12.21
C GLU A 480 -8.21 -20.57 12.20
N PHE A 481 -7.63 -20.94 11.05
CA PHE A 481 -6.20 -21.12 10.91
C PHE A 481 -5.45 -19.81 11.14
N THR A 482 -5.85 -18.74 10.42
CA THR A 482 -5.18 -17.45 10.51
C THR A 482 -5.30 -16.83 11.91
N VAL A 483 -6.48 -16.92 12.55
CA VAL A 483 -6.69 -16.41 13.91
C VAL A 483 -5.83 -17.15 14.92
N LYS A 484 -5.77 -18.49 14.85
CA LYS A 484 -4.91 -19.29 15.72
C LYS A 484 -3.43 -18.94 15.54
N LEU A 485 -2.99 -18.78 14.29
CA LEU A 485 -1.61 -18.39 13.99
C LEU A 485 -1.29 -17.00 14.57
N TYR A 486 -2.19 -16.02 14.43
CA TYR A 486 -2.00 -14.70 15.02
C TYR A 486 -1.93 -14.78 16.55
N GLN A 487 -2.86 -15.48 17.20
CA GLN A 487 -2.86 -15.67 18.65
C GLN A 487 -1.57 -16.31 19.17
N GLN A 488 -1.04 -17.31 18.46
CA GLN A 488 0.22 -17.95 18.82
C GLN A 488 1.39 -16.96 18.82
N GLU A 489 1.41 -16.02 17.88
CA GLU A 489 2.49 -15.03 17.73
C GLU A 489 2.28 -13.76 18.57
N HIS A 490 1.08 -13.58 19.15
CA HIS A 490 0.69 -12.40 19.94
C HIS A 490 0.20 -12.79 21.35
N ALA A 491 0.82 -13.80 21.97
CA ALA A 491 0.56 -14.19 23.36
C ALA A 491 -0.92 -14.46 23.69
N GLY A 492 -1.66 -15.05 22.75
CA GLY A 492 -3.08 -15.39 22.86
C GLY A 492 -4.05 -14.25 22.51
N GLN A 493 -3.56 -13.07 22.13
CA GLN A 493 -4.41 -11.95 21.73
C GLN A 493 -5.14 -12.23 20.42
N ALA A 494 -6.44 -11.89 20.36
CA ALA A 494 -7.22 -11.97 19.14
C ALA A 494 -6.81 -10.87 18.15
N PRO A 495 -6.92 -11.10 16.83
CA PRO A 495 -6.65 -10.06 15.85
C PRO A 495 -7.62 -8.89 15.99
N PRO A 496 -7.20 -7.66 15.65
CA PRO A 496 -8.07 -6.48 15.68
C PRO A 496 -9.35 -6.64 14.84
N ASP A 497 -10.43 -6.01 15.31
CA ASP A 497 -11.73 -6.01 14.63
C ASP A 497 -11.69 -5.25 13.30
N ASP A 498 -10.89 -4.17 13.23
CA ASP A 498 -10.69 -3.40 12.02
C ASP A 498 -9.70 -4.13 11.11
N PHE A 499 -10.20 -4.58 9.96
CA PHE A 499 -9.38 -5.26 8.95
C PHE A 499 -8.35 -4.33 8.30
N LEU A 500 -8.49 -3.01 8.48
CA LEU A 500 -7.53 -1.97 8.11
C LEU A 500 -6.63 -1.52 9.27
N ASP A 501 -6.65 -2.22 10.41
CA ASP A 501 -5.68 -1.98 11.46
C ASP A 501 -4.25 -2.15 10.91
N SER A 502 -3.38 -1.21 11.27
CA SER A 502 -2.05 -1.11 10.70
C SER A 502 -1.15 -2.27 11.12
N GLU A 503 -1.27 -2.77 12.34
CA GLU A 503 -0.51 -3.94 12.80
C GLU A 503 -1.03 -5.20 12.12
N TRP A 504 -2.35 -5.32 12.00
CA TRP A 504 -2.99 -6.47 11.38
C TRP A 504 -2.69 -6.59 9.88
N ILE A 505 -2.69 -5.46 9.15
CA ILE A 505 -2.22 -5.40 7.76
C ILE A 505 -0.74 -5.80 7.71
N ALA A 506 0.12 -5.17 8.51
CA ALA A 506 1.56 -5.40 8.47
C ALA A 506 1.90 -6.86 8.77
N TRP A 507 1.29 -7.47 9.78
CA TRP A 507 1.53 -8.86 10.14
C TRP A 507 1.17 -9.80 8.99
N ARG A 508 -0.03 -9.68 8.39
CA ARG A 508 -0.42 -10.54 7.26
C ARG A 508 0.43 -10.29 6.02
N ALA A 509 0.71 -9.03 5.68
CA ALA A 509 1.60 -8.69 4.57
C ALA A 509 3.02 -9.24 4.77
N ASN A 510 3.52 -9.27 6.00
CA ASN A 510 4.79 -9.91 6.35
C ASN A 510 4.73 -11.43 6.15
N LYS A 511 3.61 -12.09 6.44
CA LYS A 511 3.43 -13.52 6.12
C LYS A 511 3.47 -13.79 4.61
N ILE A 512 2.81 -12.96 3.80
CA ILE A 512 2.91 -13.06 2.33
C ILE A 512 4.34 -12.81 1.87
N THR A 513 5.04 -11.86 2.46
CA THR A 513 6.45 -11.57 2.15
C THR A 513 7.37 -12.76 2.49
N GLN A 514 7.16 -13.42 3.63
CA GLN A 514 7.89 -14.65 3.98
C GLN A 514 7.62 -15.77 2.98
N TYR A 515 6.38 -15.90 2.50
CA TYR A 515 6.05 -16.86 1.46
C TYR A 515 6.70 -16.49 0.11
N MET A 516 6.71 -15.22 -0.29
CA MET A 516 7.44 -14.76 -1.48
C MET A 516 8.94 -15.07 -1.37
N GLN A 517 9.55 -14.89 -0.18
CA GLN A 517 10.94 -15.27 0.06
C GLN A 517 11.17 -16.77 -0.14
N ARG A 518 10.26 -17.61 0.35
CA ARG A 518 10.30 -19.06 0.17
C ARG A 518 10.24 -19.43 -1.32
N ILE A 519 9.28 -18.88 -2.05
CA ILE A 519 9.14 -19.09 -3.50
C ILE A 519 10.38 -18.64 -4.26
N TYR A 520 10.91 -17.46 -3.94
CA TYR A 520 12.15 -16.94 -4.52
C TYR A 520 13.29 -17.94 -4.34
N LEU A 521 13.54 -18.40 -3.10
CA LEU A 521 14.62 -19.35 -2.82
C LEU A 521 14.40 -20.69 -3.53
N ALA A 522 13.16 -21.18 -3.61
CA ALA A 522 12.83 -22.42 -4.31
C ALA A 522 13.10 -22.32 -5.82
N ILE A 523 12.65 -21.24 -6.45
CA ILE A 523 12.91 -20.95 -7.88
C ILE A 523 14.41 -20.84 -8.12
N LYS A 524 15.12 -20.00 -7.37
CA LYS A 524 16.55 -19.73 -7.58
C LYS A 524 17.42 -20.96 -7.33
N LYS A 525 17.05 -21.79 -6.35
CA LYS A 525 17.72 -23.08 -6.13
C LYS A 525 17.53 -24.04 -7.30
N ARG A 526 16.37 -24.01 -7.96
CA ARG A 526 16.06 -24.91 -9.09
C ARG A 526 16.65 -24.43 -10.41
N LYS A 527 16.43 -23.16 -10.75
CA LYS A 527 16.93 -22.50 -11.97
C LYS A 527 17.20 -21.01 -11.66
N PRO A 528 18.45 -20.62 -11.38
CA PRO A 528 18.81 -19.24 -11.02
C PRO A 528 18.38 -18.18 -12.03
N GLN A 529 18.40 -18.54 -13.32
CA GLN A 529 18.11 -17.64 -14.46
C GLN A 529 16.61 -17.38 -14.71
N ILE A 530 15.70 -17.95 -13.92
CA ILE A 530 14.26 -17.67 -14.04
C ILE A 530 13.98 -16.29 -13.45
N VAL A 531 13.47 -15.36 -14.27
CA VAL A 531 13.03 -14.05 -13.79
C VAL A 531 11.79 -14.19 -12.91
N ILE A 532 11.80 -13.58 -11.73
CA ILE A 532 10.61 -13.45 -10.90
C ILE A 532 9.98 -12.07 -11.16
N SER A 533 8.88 -12.09 -11.92
CA SER A 533 8.12 -10.92 -12.34
C SER A 533 6.89 -10.75 -11.46
N VAL A 534 6.50 -9.51 -11.15
CA VAL A 534 5.21 -9.22 -10.52
C VAL A 534 4.49 -8.12 -11.28
N SER A 535 3.17 -8.25 -11.41
CA SER A 535 2.29 -7.25 -12.02
C SER A 535 1.25 -6.77 -11.00
N PRO A 536 1.60 -5.90 -10.04
CA PRO A 536 0.67 -5.44 -9.02
C PRO A 536 0.04 -4.07 -9.37
N ASN A 537 -0.99 -3.72 -8.61
CA ASN A 537 -1.46 -2.33 -8.48
C ASN A 537 -0.39 -1.42 -7.81
N PRO A 538 -0.53 -0.08 -7.83
CA PRO A 538 0.33 0.83 -7.07
C PRO A 538 0.47 0.44 -5.59
N GLN A 539 1.67 0.64 -5.02
CA GLN A 539 2.08 0.09 -3.71
C GLN A 539 1.07 0.36 -2.60
N GLU A 540 0.61 1.60 -2.46
CA GLU A 540 -0.33 1.97 -1.41
C GLU A 540 -1.62 1.15 -1.48
N PHE A 541 -2.13 0.92 -2.68
CA PHE A 541 -3.33 0.12 -2.90
C PHE A 541 -3.05 -1.37 -2.67
N SER A 542 -1.98 -1.89 -3.28
CA SER A 542 -1.56 -3.29 -3.17
C SER A 542 -1.32 -3.72 -1.72
N TYR A 543 -0.59 -2.90 -0.95
CA TYR A 543 -0.30 -3.16 0.45
C TYR A 543 -1.57 -3.10 1.31
N LYS A 544 -2.35 -2.04 1.18
CA LYS A 544 -3.50 -1.79 2.07
C LYS A 544 -4.67 -2.75 1.82
N TYR A 545 -4.96 -3.03 0.56
CA TYR A 545 -6.17 -3.76 0.19
C TYR A 545 -5.91 -5.20 -0.20
N TYR A 546 -4.69 -5.55 -0.61
CA TYR A 546 -4.35 -6.91 -1.03
C TYR A 546 -3.18 -7.51 -0.24
N LEU A 547 -2.59 -6.79 0.72
CA LEU A 547 -1.50 -7.28 1.56
C LEU A 547 -0.23 -7.64 0.75
N THR A 548 -0.11 -7.05 -0.44
CA THR A 548 0.99 -7.25 -1.40
C THR A 548 1.98 -6.11 -1.24
N ASP A 549 3.10 -6.36 -0.56
CA ASP A 549 4.17 -5.38 -0.29
C ASP A 549 5.31 -5.48 -1.33
N TRP A 550 5.01 -5.15 -2.59
CA TRP A 550 5.99 -5.27 -3.67
C TRP A 550 7.19 -4.34 -3.47
N GLN A 551 7.03 -3.22 -2.78
CA GLN A 551 8.15 -2.35 -2.41
C GLN A 551 9.16 -3.10 -1.54
N THR A 552 8.70 -3.74 -0.46
CA THR A 552 9.56 -4.54 0.41
C THR A 552 10.17 -5.72 -0.34
N TRP A 553 9.41 -6.39 -1.22
CA TRP A 553 9.93 -7.49 -2.03
C TRP A 553 11.10 -7.04 -2.92
N ARG A 554 10.97 -5.87 -3.56
CA ARG A 554 12.05 -5.25 -4.32
C ARG A 554 13.24 -4.91 -3.43
N GLU A 555 13.02 -4.29 -2.27
CA GLU A 555 14.09 -3.92 -1.33
C GLU A 555 14.87 -5.15 -0.81
N GLN A 556 14.21 -6.31 -0.74
CA GLN A 556 14.82 -7.59 -0.35
C GLN A 556 15.38 -8.38 -1.55
N GLY A 557 15.26 -7.88 -2.78
CA GLY A 557 15.72 -8.57 -3.99
C GLY A 557 14.90 -9.82 -4.35
N LEU A 558 13.65 -9.91 -3.88
CA LEU A 558 12.76 -11.05 -4.12
C LEU A 558 12.01 -10.99 -5.46
N ILE A 559 12.03 -9.83 -6.11
CA ILE A 559 11.47 -9.63 -7.45
C ILE A 559 12.52 -8.98 -8.35
N GLU A 560 12.44 -9.33 -9.62
CA GLU A 560 13.46 -9.05 -10.63
C GLU A 560 12.89 -8.31 -11.84
N GLU A 561 11.56 -8.27 -11.96
CA GLU A 561 10.83 -7.45 -12.90
C GLU A 561 9.54 -6.94 -12.24
N LEU A 562 9.20 -5.68 -12.50
CA LEU A 562 7.93 -5.08 -12.09
C LEU A 562 7.17 -4.57 -13.31
N ILE A 563 5.97 -5.09 -13.53
CA ILE A 563 5.03 -4.57 -14.52
C ILE A 563 3.90 -3.85 -13.80
N LEU A 564 4.09 -2.56 -13.49
CA LEU A 564 3.15 -1.82 -12.64
C LEU A 564 1.82 -1.55 -13.36
N GLN A 565 0.70 -2.04 -12.82
CA GLN A 565 -0.63 -1.85 -13.41
C GLN A 565 -1.13 -0.41 -13.18
N VAL A 566 -0.98 0.48 -14.17
CA VAL A 566 -1.45 1.87 -14.08
C VAL A 566 -2.68 2.05 -14.97
N TYR A 567 -3.76 1.37 -14.58
CA TYR A 567 -5.02 1.39 -15.32
C TYR A 567 -5.85 2.62 -14.96
N ARG A 568 -5.42 3.78 -15.49
CA ARG A 568 -6.07 5.08 -15.31
C ARG A 568 -6.50 5.62 -16.67
N ASN A 569 -7.71 6.16 -16.72
CA ASN A 569 -8.27 6.81 -17.91
C ASN A 569 -7.90 8.29 -18.03
N ASP A 570 -7.40 8.88 -16.95
CA ASP A 570 -6.93 10.26 -16.87
C ASP A 570 -5.40 10.30 -16.84
N LEU A 571 -4.80 11.09 -17.73
CA LEU A 571 -3.34 11.15 -17.86
C LEU A 571 -2.66 11.74 -16.61
N ASN A 572 -3.29 12.71 -15.93
CA ASN A 572 -2.70 13.29 -14.72
C ASN A 572 -2.67 12.27 -13.59
N ARG A 573 -3.71 11.46 -13.44
CA ARG A 573 -3.73 10.32 -12.50
C ARG A 573 -2.75 9.24 -12.90
N PHE A 574 -2.62 8.94 -14.20
CA PHE A 574 -1.59 8.02 -14.69
C PHE A 574 -0.19 8.50 -14.29
N ILE A 575 0.13 9.76 -14.55
CA ILE A 575 1.39 10.41 -14.17
C ILE A 575 1.60 10.37 -12.64
N ALA A 576 0.58 10.71 -11.86
CA ALA A 576 0.67 10.73 -10.40
C ALA A 576 1.00 9.35 -9.79
N GLU A 577 0.60 8.25 -10.43
CA GLU A 577 0.96 6.89 -9.97
C GLU A 577 2.40 6.51 -10.34
N ILE A 578 2.88 6.91 -11.53
CA ILE A 578 4.23 6.55 -12.00
C ILE A 578 5.33 7.42 -11.38
N GLU A 579 4.99 8.63 -10.91
CA GLU A 579 5.91 9.55 -10.22
C GLU A 579 6.14 9.22 -8.74
N ARG A 580 5.46 8.18 -8.22
CA ARG A 580 5.55 7.86 -6.80
C ARG A 580 6.97 7.45 -6.41
N PRO A 581 7.46 7.85 -5.21
CA PRO A 581 8.83 7.59 -4.78
C PRO A 581 9.25 6.12 -4.81
N GLU A 582 8.33 5.20 -4.48
CA GLU A 582 8.57 3.76 -4.52
C GLU A 582 8.73 3.21 -5.95
N VAL A 583 8.04 3.81 -6.93
CA VAL A 583 8.15 3.46 -8.35
C VAL A 583 9.49 3.97 -8.89
N GLU A 584 9.86 5.20 -8.56
CA GLU A 584 11.18 5.75 -8.90
C GLU A 584 12.31 4.92 -8.30
N ALA A 585 12.18 4.53 -7.02
CA ALA A 585 13.17 3.67 -6.38
C ALA A 585 13.25 2.28 -7.04
N ALA A 586 12.14 1.69 -7.48
CA ALA A 586 12.15 0.42 -8.18
C ALA A 586 12.90 0.50 -9.52
N ARG A 587 12.65 1.55 -10.31
CA ARG A 587 13.30 1.78 -11.63
C ARG A 587 14.83 1.84 -11.57
N GLN A 588 15.37 2.26 -10.43
CA GLN A 588 16.82 2.34 -10.20
C GLN A 588 17.47 0.97 -9.91
N SER A 589 16.68 -0.09 -9.72
CA SER A 589 17.16 -1.38 -9.21
C SER A 589 16.72 -2.60 -10.01
N ILE A 590 15.57 -2.54 -10.68
CA ILE A 590 15.04 -3.60 -11.54
C ILE A 590 14.38 -2.98 -12.78
N PRO A 591 14.24 -3.73 -13.90
CA PRO A 591 13.39 -3.32 -15.00
C PRO A 591 11.96 -3.09 -14.52
N VAL A 592 11.49 -1.85 -14.68
CA VAL A 592 10.09 -1.48 -14.43
C VAL A 592 9.45 -1.11 -15.75
N ALA A 593 8.38 -1.81 -16.13
CA ALA A 593 7.51 -1.46 -17.23
C ALA A 593 6.13 -1.07 -16.70
N ILE A 594 5.39 -0.26 -17.48
CA ILE A 594 4.01 0.11 -17.14
C ILE A 594 3.04 -0.84 -17.84
N GLY A 595 2.18 -1.48 -17.05
CA GLY A 595 0.98 -2.15 -17.51
C GLY A 595 -0.06 -1.11 -17.95
N ILE A 596 -0.39 -1.10 -19.24
CA ILE A 596 -1.38 -0.21 -19.86
C ILE A 596 -2.61 -1.03 -20.23
N ILE A 597 -3.77 -0.58 -19.79
CA ILE A 597 -5.05 -1.17 -20.18
C ILE A 597 -5.45 -0.68 -21.57
N THR A 598 -5.74 -1.60 -22.49
CA THR A 598 -6.16 -1.27 -23.86
C THR A 598 -7.67 -1.43 -24.08
N GLY A 599 -8.37 -1.95 -23.07
CA GLY A 599 -9.81 -2.12 -23.03
C GLY A 599 -10.21 -3.41 -22.31
N VAL A 600 -11.45 -3.43 -21.83
CA VAL A 600 -12.17 -4.61 -21.31
C VAL A 600 -13.59 -4.57 -21.86
N LYS A 601 -14.34 -5.67 -21.92
CA LYS A 601 -15.74 -5.57 -22.38
C LYS A 601 -16.61 -4.90 -21.28
N PRO A 602 -17.48 -3.94 -21.61
CA PRO A 602 -17.75 -3.31 -22.92
C PRO A 602 -17.02 -1.95 -23.11
N GLN A 603 -15.96 -1.68 -22.35
CA GLN A 603 -15.24 -0.41 -22.25
C GLN A 603 -13.89 -0.45 -23.00
N PRO A 604 -13.85 -0.13 -24.32
CA PRO A 604 -12.61 0.03 -25.05
C PRO A 604 -11.81 1.26 -24.60
N VAL A 605 -10.48 1.22 -24.73
CA VAL A 605 -9.62 2.41 -24.57
C VAL A 605 -9.17 2.90 -25.95
N PRO A 606 -9.39 4.19 -26.30
CA PRO A 606 -8.96 4.75 -27.59
C PRO A 606 -7.45 4.61 -27.81
N ILE A 607 -7.01 4.30 -29.04
CA ILE A 607 -5.59 4.10 -29.32
C ILE A 607 -4.76 5.36 -29.10
N ALA A 608 -5.35 6.54 -29.24
CA ALA A 608 -4.70 7.82 -28.95
C ALA A 608 -4.28 7.93 -27.47
N GLN A 609 -5.14 7.50 -26.55
CA GLN A 609 -4.82 7.50 -25.12
C GLN A 609 -3.74 6.47 -24.79
N VAL A 610 -3.81 5.28 -25.40
CA VAL A 610 -2.76 4.24 -25.26
C VAL A 610 -1.42 4.79 -25.74
N THR A 611 -1.40 5.48 -26.90
CA THR A 611 -0.20 6.10 -27.47
C THR A 611 0.41 7.12 -26.51
N GLU A 612 -0.42 8.01 -25.97
CA GLU A 612 0.02 9.03 -25.01
C GLU A 612 0.62 8.41 -23.74
N GLN A 613 0.00 7.35 -23.20
CA GLN A 613 0.53 6.64 -22.03
C GLN A 613 1.86 5.94 -22.32
N VAL A 614 2.03 5.36 -23.52
CA VAL A 614 3.31 4.78 -23.94
C VAL A 614 4.37 5.87 -24.06
N GLU A 615 4.06 7.01 -24.66
CA GLU A 615 4.97 8.15 -24.77
C GLU A 615 5.37 8.69 -23.41
N VAL A 616 4.43 8.81 -22.47
CA VAL A 616 4.70 9.24 -21.10
C VAL A 616 5.61 8.22 -20.39
N ALA A 617 5.28 6.93 -20.39
CA ALA A 617 6.13 5.90 -19.80
C ALA A 617 7.55 5.94 -20.38
N ARG A 618 7.64 6.16 -21.70
CA ARG A 618 8.92 6.35 -22.38
C ARG A 618 9.66 7.59 -21.90
N ASN A 619 9.03 8.76 -21.91
CA ASN A 619 9.65 10.03 -21.54
C ASN A 619 10.08 10.06 -20.08
N TRP A 620 9.39 9.31 -19.23
CA TRP A 620 9.79 9.11 -17.85
C TRP A 620 10.97 8.17 -17.69
N GLY A 621 11.37 7.39 -18.69
CA GLY A 621 12.52 6.47 -18.60
C GLY A 621 12.19 5.08 -18.06
N PHE A 622 10.93 4.63 -18.15
CA PHE A 622 10.60 3.24 -17.84
C PHE A 622 11.28 2.26 -18.81
N SER A 623 11.57 1.06 -18.32
CA SER A 623 12.22 -0.02 -19.08
C SER A 623 11.31 -0.62 -20.16
N GLY A 624 10.04 -0.22 -20.22
CA GLY A 624 9.11 -0.57 -21.29
C GLY A 624 7.65 -0.42 -20.92
N VAL A 625 6.78 -1.08 -21.67
CA VAL A 625 5.34 -1.14 -21.45
C VAL A 625 4.83 -2.57 -21.71
N SER A 626 3.76 -2.94 -21.05
CA SER A 626 3.01 -4.18 -21.34
C SER A 626 1.53 -3.87 -21.45
N PHE A 627 0.81 -4.54 -22.36
CA PHE A 627 -0.60 -4.25 -22.61
C PHE A 627 -1.49 -5.36 -22.09
N PHE A 628 -2.44 -4.97 -21.25
CA PHE A 628 -3.56 -5.80 -20.83
C PHE A 628 -4.74 -5.51 -21.78
N PHE A 629 -5.00 -6.36 -22.78
CA PHE A 629 -4.42 -7.68 -23.12
C PHE A 629 -4.55 -7.91 -24.64
N TYR A 630 -4.09 -9.05 -25.17
CA TYR A 630 -4.05 -9.32 -26.63
C TYR A 630 -5.35 -8.96 -27.37
N GLU A 631 -6.51 -9.38 -26.86
CA GLU A 631 -7.80 -9.13 -27.52
C GLU A 631 -8.14 -7.64 -27.62
N SER A 632 -7.87 -6.86 -26.57
CA SER A 632 -8.23 -5.44 -26.53
C SER A 632 -7.27 -4.53 -27.29
N LEU A 633 -6.15 -5.07 -27.79
CA LEU A 633 -5.28 -4.32 -28.69
C LEU A 633 -5.95 -3.99 -30.04
N TRP A 634 -6.92 -4.79 -30.50
CA TRP A 634 -7.60 -4.54 -31.78
C TRP A 634 -9.03 -5.09 -31.91
N ASN A 635 -9.44 -6.14 -31.18
CA ASN A 635 -10.75 -6.78 -31.36
C ASN A 635 -11.84 -6.19 -30.46
N LEU A 636 -11.50 -5.72 -29.26
CA LEU A 636 -12.46 -5.16 -28.30
C LEU A 636 -12.58 -3.64 -28.39
N THR A 637 -12.74 -3.10 -29.60
CA THR A 637 -12.82 -1.65 -29.83
C THR A 637 -13.61 -1.31 -31.10
N LYS A 638 -14.03 -0.05 -31.21
CA LYS A 638 -14.71 0.48 -32.41
C LYS A 638 -13.72 0.89 -33.51
N GLU A 639 -12.45 1.08 -33.16
CA GLU A 639 -11.40 1.44 -34.11
C GLU A 639 -11.00 0.22 -34.97
N PRO A 640 -10.81 0.36 -36.28
CA PRO A 640 -10.42 -0.77 -37.12
C PRO A 640 -9.10 -1.41 -36.66
N PRO A 641 -8.98 -2.76 -36.65
CA PRO A 641 -7.74 -3.45 -36.30
C PRO A 641 -6.51 -2.95 -37.05
N ALA A 642 -6.63 -2.69 -38.36
CA ALA A 642 -5.54 -2.19 -39.19
C ALA A 642 -5.02 -0.81 -38.73
N LEU A 643 -5.91 0.08 -38.26
CA LEU A 643 -5.52 1.38 -37.72
C LEU A 643 -4.67 1.21 -36.47
N ARG A 644 -5.14 0.38 -35.51
CA ARG A 644 -4.43 0.17 -34.25
C ARG A 644 -3.08 -0.52 -34.45
N GLN A 645 -3.02 -1.48 -35.37
CA GLN A 645 -1.77 -2.14 -35.77
C GLN A 645 -0.77 -1.14 -36.38
N SER A 646 -1.22 -0.26 -37.28
CA SER A 646 -0.36 0.78 -37.86
C SER A 646 0.15 1.79 -36.82
N VAL A 647 -0.68 2.14 -35.83
CA VAL A 647 -0.24 3.00 -34.71
C VAL A 647 0.82 2.29 -33.86
N LEU A 648 0.61 1.01 -33.51
CA LEU A 648 1.60 0.24 -32.74
C LEU A 648 2.90 0.01 -33.52
N GLU A 649 2.83 -0.22 -34.83
CA GLU A 649 4.01 -0.28 -35.71
C GLU A 649 4.79 1.04 -35.69
N ASN A 650 4.08 2.17 -35.67
CA ASN A 650 4.69 3.50 -35.53
C ASN A 650 5.29 3.76 -34.14
N ILE A 651 4.70 3.23 -33.07
CA ILE A 651 5.25 3.31 -31.72
C ILE A 651 6.48 2.41 -31.58
N PHE A 652 6.48 1.22 -32.20
CA PHE A 652 7.51 0.19 -32.10
C PHE A 652 8.26 -0.03 -33.43
N ARG A 653 8.67 1.06 -34.10
CA ARG A 653 9.27 1.03 -35.45
C ARG A 653 10.48 0.11 -35.59
N SER A 654 11.37 0.13 -34.60
CA SER A 654 12.58 -0.68 -34.58
C SER A 654 12.44 -1.84 -33.61
N ARG A 655 13.05 -2.97 -33.96
CA ARG A 655 13.22 -4.10 -33.04
C ARG A 655 14.10 -3.65 -31.88
N MET A 656 13.66 -3.95 -30.65
CA MET A 656 14.42 -3.70 -29.43
C MET A 656 14.56 -4.99 -28.63
N PRO A 657 15.76 -5.31 -28.11
CA PRO A 657 15.93 -6.40 -27.17
C PRO A 657 15.23 -6.09 -25.85
N ARG A 658 14.71 -7.12 -25.18
CA ARG A 658 14.21 -7.03 -23.82
C ARG A 658 15.40 -6.80 -22.85
N PRO A 659 15.25 -6.01 -21.78
CA PRO A 659 16.25 -5.92 -20.72
C PRO A 659 16.57 -7.30 -20.13
N ASN A 660 17.86 -7.61 -19.93
CA ASN A 660 18.31 -8.87 -19.33
C ASN A 660 19.07 -8.60 -18.03
N ILE A 661 18.42 -8.81 -16.90
CA ILE A 661 18.99 -8.55 -15.57
C ILE A 661 20.20 -9.41 -15.22
N PHE A 662 20.39 -10.56 -15.88
CA PHE A 662 21.52 -11.46 -15.65
C PHE A 662 22.74 -11.13 -16.50
N VAL A 663 22.60 -10.24 -17.50
CA VAL A 663 23.68 -9.88 -18.42
C VAL A 663 23.67 -8.37 -18.69
N GLY A 664 24.48 -7.63 -17.92
CA GLY A 664 24.82 -6.24 -18.25
C GLY A 664 23.66 -5.25 -18.20
N TRP A 665 22.61 -5.52 -17.41
CA TRP A 665 21.56 -4.54 -17.18
C TRP A 665 22.06 -3.41 -16.28
N GLU A 666 21.96 -2.18 -16.77
CA GLU A 666 22.13 -0.96 -15.98
C GLU A 666 20.78 -0.25 -15.88
N PRO A 667 20.47 0.38 -14.74
CA PRO A 667 19.26 1.20 -14.62
C PRO A 667 19.31 2.36 -15.62
N PRO A 668 18.14 2.78 -16.18
CA PRO A 668 18.06 3.99 -16.99
C PRO A 668 18.61 5.19 -16.18
N ARG A 669 19.62 5.89 -16.72
CA ARG A 669 20.22 7.06 -16.08
C ARG A 669 19.43 8.34 -16.33
#